data_AF-A0A6P7N1P5-F1
#
_entry.id   AF-A0A6P7N1P5-F1
#
_cell.length_a   1.000
_cell.length_b   1.000
_cell.length_c   1.000
_cell.angle_alpha   90.00
_cell.angle_beta   90.00
_cell.angle_gamma   90.00
#
_symmetry.space_group_name_H-M   'P 1'
#
loop_
_entity.id
_entity.type
_entity.pdbx_description
1 polymer ?
#
loop_
_entity_poly.entity_id
_entity_poly.type
_entity_poly.pdbx_seq_one_letter_code
_entity_poly.pdbx_strand_id
1 'polypeptide(L)'
;MPYLGSEDTVRELRRALANPNVQSDQLRYRNTVLKVIRLMSQGVDVSGVFSEMVKACATVDIVQKKLVYVFLCSYATLNPELSLLVINTLRKDCQDPNPMVRSLALRNMTNLRLPSLVEYVEQPLAAGLRDRAACVRRVAVLGWAKLHNLQPSSEIDAAVVNELYSLLRDPDPVVMVNCLRALEEILKEEGGVAINKPITHHLLNRLKECDIWGQCEVLSVLRRYRPQSEDELFDILSLLDASLVSPHPPVMAATLSLFLSLCSGLPAVSLAALERVCAPLLAACGSASREMRFTALCHIQLLLRSVPGLLSAHYKRFFCSYAEPAYIKQRKMQVLVELVNDENVAMLLDELKGYCTDVNSDTAQAAIAAIGRIGRSYSDRCLEILTGLLGLKQENITSAVVQTLRDLVWVCPQCSNTVCVALEGCEEMLQDSQGKQALLWLLGVYGERVSSAPYTLEVFIDGVRSEASLDVKMELLTATTRLFLCRPAETQDMLGRLLHYCIEEETDMCVRDQALLYYRLLHCGIEETRKVLQGRRSDPSLGVLIGRPADPVSQWACSFNTLEPLRLGTIEAESTTRESPEHVPFDSGPKTDLQETLNCSRVEEVRSDLHSTDSSADVLASNVTAHLSLSLSPALSPEEFERLWMQRQALHADQGVEQMKDEDYACLEEHVQCPAVPHCSPQSLHAAMQLVNIQTLAFTPPNTLPWRVYLYTNTQYACSASKPQSTLILGELLYPGGVKGTGDGETLAEGRENKEEEEQAEGSERAADRKREEEERVKVTLKQQPRDDEALKGFLSILTTVLHTLAS
;
A
#
# COMPACT_ATOMS: atom_id res chain seq x y z
N MET A 1 21.43 37.89 3.89
CA MET A 1 22.57 38.82 3.74
C MET A 1 23.74 38.03 3.17
N PRO A 2 24.25 38.36 1.97
CA PRO A 2 25.46 37.72 1.45
C PRO A 2 26.69 38.34 2.12
N TYR A 3 27.58 37.46 2.58
CA TYR A 3 28.76 37.77 3.37
C TYR A 3 29.84 38.45 2.51
N LEU A 4 29.93 39.78 2.50
CA LEU A 4 31.04 40.50 1.87
C LEU A 4 32.41 40.19 2.50
N GLY A 5 32.46 39.56 3.68
CA GLY A 5 33.70 39.10 4.33
C GLY A 5 34.19 37.71 3.90
N SER A 6 33.46 36.96 3.07
CA SER A 6 33.87 35.60 2.68
C SER A 6 35.00 35.59 1.66
N GLU A 7 35.01 36.50 0.69
CA GLU A 7 36.04 36.47 -0.37
C GLU A 7 37.43 36.86 0.15
N ASP A 8 37.50 37.87 1.02
CA ASP A 8 38.78 38.28 1.61
C ASP A 8 39.33 37.23 2.56
N THR A 9 38.46 36.55 3.33
CA THR A 9 38.88 35.45 4.20
C THR A 9 39.36 34.23 3.39
N VAL A 10 38.74 33.90 2.26
CA VAL A 10 39.21 32.86 1.34
C VAL A 10 40.56 33.25 0.73
N ARG A 11 40.75 34.52 0.36
CA ARG A 11 42.02 35.03 -0.17
C ARG A 11 43.13 34.99 0.88
N GLU A 12 42.83 35.33 2.12
CA GLU A 12 43.76 35.20 3.25
C GLU A 12 44.13 33.75 3.52
N LEU A 13 43.16 32.84 3.49
CA LEU A 13 43.43 31.40 3.64
C LEU A 13 44.28 30.86 2.49
N ARG A 14 44.02 31.28 1.25
CA ARG A 14 44.87 30.93 0.11
C ARG A 14 46.32 31.36 0.35
N ARG A 15 46.54 32.59 0.80
CA ARG A 15 47.87 33.11 1.16
C ARG A 15 48.50 32.32 2.31
N ALA A 16 47.72 31.97 3.34
CA ALA A 16 48.20 31.22 4.50
C ALA A 16 48.62 29.79 4.12
N LEU A 17 47.84 29.12 3.26
CA LEU A 17 48.16 27.78 2.75
C LEU A 17 49.35 27.78 1.79
N ALA A 18 49.60 28.88 1.07
CA ALA A 18 50.75 29.03 0.19
C ALA A 18 52.04 29.46 0.92
N ASN A 19 51.94 29.88 2.19
CA ASN A 19 53.08 30.44 2.93
C ASN A 19 54.07 29.33 3.38
N PRO A 20 55.35 29.36 2.96
CA PRO A 20 56.33 28.34 3.30
C PRO A 20 56.61 28.23 4.81
N ASN A 21 56.49 29.34 5.56
CA ASN A 21 56.67 29.34 7.02
C ASN A 21 55.54 28.63 7.76
N VAL A 22 54.36 28.54 7.13
CA VAL A 22 53.21 27.80 7.67
C VAL A 22 53.29 26.34 7.24
N GLN A 23 53.78 26.06 6.02
CA GLN A 23 53.99 24.70 5.51
C GLN A 23 55.10 23.93 6.24
N SER A 24 56.13 24.63 6.74
CA SER A 24 57.25 23.99 7.47
C SER A 24 56.84 23.44 8.85
N ASP A 25 55.85 24.06 9.50
CA ASP A 25 55.29 23.60 10.77
C ASP A 25 53.99 22.81 10.53
N GLN A 26 54.10 21.49 10.65
CA GLN A 26 53.02 20.54 10.44
C GLN A 26 51.75 20.87 11.26
N LEU A 27 51.89 21.36 12.50
CA LEU A 27 50.74 21.70 13.34
C LEU A 27 50.06 22.99 12.89
N ARG A 28 50.85 24.02 12.50
CA ARG A 28 50.30 25.28 11.97
C ARG A 28 49.62 25.06 10.63
N TYR A 29 50.20 24.23 9.76
CA TYR A 29 49.60 23.89 8.49
C TYR A 29 48.26 23.16 8.67
N ARG A 30 48.23 22.12 9.53
CA ARG A 30 47.01 21.40 9.89
C ARG A 30 45.92 22.33 10.45
N ASN A 31 46.29 23.25 11.33
CA ASN A 31 45.34 24.22 11.89
C ASN A 31 44.77 25.16 10.82
N THR A 32 45.55 25.48 9.79
CA THR A 32 45.11 26.31 8.66
C THR A 32 44.14 25.53 7.78
N VAL A 33 44.43 24.26 7.48
CA VAL A 33 43.50 23.35 6.79
C VAL A 33 42.20 23.18 7.59
N LEU A 34 42.28 23.04 8.91
CA LEU A 34 41.09 22.95 9.77
C LEU A 34 40.21 24.20 9.69
N LYS A 35 40.81 25.41 9.56
CA LYS A 35 40.04 26.64 9.34
C LYS A 35 39.27 26.60 8.03
N VAL A 36 39.85 26.05 6.96
CA VAL A 36 39.15 25.85 5.67
C VAL A 36 37.92 24.97 5.87
N ILE A 37 38.07 23.82 6.54
CA ILE A 37 36.95 22.90 6.81
C ILE A 37 35.89 23.57 7.68
N ARG A 38 36.27 24.38 8.67
CA ARG A 38 35.32 25.13 9.50
C ARG A 38 34.48 26.10 8.68
N LEU A 39 35.10 26.84 7.76
CA LEU A 39 34.37 27.76 6.87
C LEU A 39 33.45 26.99 5.90
N MET A 40 33.93 25.87 5.36
CA MET A 40 33.11 24.97 4.54
C MET A 40 31.88 24.47 5.31
N SER A 41 32.02 24.05 6.57
CA SER A 41 30.89 23.63 7.41
C SER A 41 29.93 24.77 7.79
N GLN A 42 30.38 26.03 7.71
CA GLN A 42 29.53 27.22 7.87
C GLN A 42 28.80 27.61 6.58
N GLY A 43 29.03 26.89 5.47
CA GLY A 43 28.42 27.16 4.16
C GLY A 43 29.14 28.24 3.36
N VAL A 44 30.36 28.63 3.73
CA VAL A 44 31.18 29.59 2.96
C VAL A 44 31.82 28.88 1.78
N ASP A 45 31.75 29.46 0.58
CA ASP A 45 32.41 28.89 -0.59
C ASP A 45 33.94 29.04 -0.49
N VAL A 46 34.61 27.91 -0.28
CA VAL A 46 36.07 27.79 -0.20
C VAL A 46 36.66 27.11 -1.45
N SER A 47 35.90 27.04 -2.56
CA SER A 47 36.37 26.50 -3.85
C SER A 47 37.69 27.13 -4.33
N GLY A 48 37.89 28.42 -4.02
CA GLY A 48 39.10 29.16 -4.38
C GLY A 48 40.41 28.58 -3.81
N VAL A 49 40.41 27.78 -2.73
CA VAL A 49 41.64 27.18 -2.19
C VAL A 49 41.93 25.77 -2.72
N PHE A 50 41.22 25.33 -3.77
CA PHE A 50 41.31 23.95 -4.26
C PHE A 50 42.73 23.53 -4.61
N SER A 51 43.47 24.37 -5.34
CA SER A 51 44.84 24.05 -5.78
C SER A 51 45.81 23.86 -4.60
N GLU A 52 45.65 24.66 -3.56
CA GLU A 52 46.42 24.60 -2.32
C GLU A 52 46.06 23.35 -1.51
N MET A 53 44.78 22.98 -1.50
CA MET A 53 44.30 21.75 -0.86
C MET A 53 44.78 20.49 -1.57
N VAL A 54 44.88 20.49 -2.91
CA VAL A 54 45.52 19.41 -3.67
C VAL A 54 46.99 19.25 -3.25
N LYS A 55 47.73 20.35 -3.06
CA LYS A 55 49.11 20.29 -2.55
C LYS A 55 49.17 19.79 -1.10
N ALA A 56 48.23 20.22 -0.26
CA ALA A 56 48.12 19.80 1.14
C ALA A 56 47.84 18.30 1.31
N CYS A 57 47.38 17.62 0.25
CA CYS A 57 47.09 16.19 0.22
C CYS A 57 48.35 15.31 0.38
N ALA A 58 49.47 15.76 -0.17
CA ALA A 58 50.75 15.04 -0.16
C ALA A 58 51.50 15.22 1.17
N THR A 59 50.93 14.68 2.26
CA THR A 59 51.48 14.72 3.62
C THR A 59 51.58 13.30 4.19
N VAL A 60 52.34 13.13 5.28
CA VAL A 60 52.36 11.89 6.09
C VAL A 60 51.34 11.92 7.24
N ASP A 61 50.82 13.10 7.59
CA ASP A 61 49.83 13.25 8.67
C ASP A 61 48.45 12.73 8.25
N ILE A 62 48.02 11.65 8.90
CA ILE A 62 46.69 11.05 8.67
C ILE A 62 45.56 12.04 8.98
N VAL A 63 45.73 12.90 10.00
CA VAL A 63 44.69 13.87 10.39
C VAL A 63 44.54 14.92 9.30
N GLN A 64 45.64 15.46 8.80
CA GLN A 64 45.61 16.39 7.68
C GLN A 64 45.06 15.74 6.41
N LYS A 65 45.48 14.51 6.05
CA LYS A 65 44.90 13.77 4.92
C LYS A 65 43.38 13.65 5.04
N LYS A 66 42.86 13.27 6.21
CA LYS A 66 41.41 13.19 6.45
C LYS A 66 40.69 14.51 6.17
N LEU A 67 41.22 15.62 6.70
CA LEU A 67 40.65 16.95 6.48
C LEU A 67 40.68 17.32 4.99
N VAL A 68 41.82 17.12 4.33
CA VAL A 68 41.99 17.45 2.91
C VAL A 68 41.09 16.59 2.03
N TYR A 69 41.00 15.28 2.27
CA TYR A 69 40.13 14.41 1.48
C TYR A 69 38.65 14.74 1.60
N VAL A 70 38.19 15.13 2.80
CA VAL A 70 36.79 15.60 2.98
C VAL A 70 36.53 16.82 2.10
N PHE A 71 37.45 17.80 2.08
CA PHE A 71 37.35 18.95 1.18
C PHE A 71 37.37 18.53 -0.29
N LEU A 72 38.31 17.67 -0.69
CA LEU A 72 38.46 17.26 -2.08
C LEU A 72 37.21 16.51 -2.58
N CYS A 73 36.64 15.59 -1.79
CA CYS A 73 35.41 14.89 -2.19
C CYS A 73 34.20 15.83 -2.34
N SER A 74 34.14 16.92 -1.57
CA SER A 74 33.06 17.92 -1.68
C SER A 74 33.18 18.80 -2.92
N TYR A 75 34.41 19.13 -3.35
CA TYR A 75 34.66 20.08 -4.45
C TYR A 75 35.18 19.46 -5.75
N ALA A 76 35.42 18.14 -5.79
CA ALA A 76 36.02 17.46 -6.94
C ALA A 76 35.16 17.56 -8.20
N THR A 77 33.83 17.41 -8.06
CA THR A 77 32.89 17.51 -9.19
C THR A 77 32.82 18.92 -9.78
N LEU A 78 33.12 19.95 -8.98
CA LEU A 78 33.19 21.35 -9.42
C LEU A 78 34.51 21.66 -10.16
N ASN A 79 35.57 20.89 -9.91
CA ASN A 79 36.91 21.08 -10.50
C ASN A 79 37.49 19.75 -11.00
N PRO A 80 36.92 19.13 -12.05
CA PRO A 80 37.31 17.79 -12.50
C PRO A 80 38.78 17.72 -12.97
N GLU A 81 39.23 18.71 -13.76
CA GLU A 81 40.59 18.77 -14.31
C GLU A 81 41.67 18.80 -13.22
N LEU A 82 41.50 19.68 -12.21
CA LEU A 82 42.45 19.79 -11.10
C LEU A 82 42.39 18.58 -10.17
N SER A 83 41.24 17.90 -10.10
CA SER A 83 41.08 16.68 -9.30
C SER A 83 41.89 15.51 -9.82
N LEU A 84 42.21 15.48 -11.13
CA LEU A 84 43.08 14.45 -11.71
C LEU A 84 44.49 14.44 -11.09
N LEU A 85 44.97 15.59 -10.61
CA LEU A 85 46.27 15.71 -9.94
C LEU A 85 46.32 14.94 -8.61
N VAL A 86 45.16 14.68 -7.99
CA VAL A 86 45.05 13.98 -6.70
C VAL A 86 45.23 12.48 -6.88
N ILE A 87 44.91 11.93 -8.06
CA ILE A 87 44.90 10.48 -8.34
C ILE A 87 46.23 9.83 -7.98
N ASN A 88 47.34 10.41 -8.45
CA ASN A 88 48.67 9.84 -8.22
C ASN A 88 49.02 9.80 -6.73
N THR A 89 48.62 10.82 -5.98
CA THR A 89 48.80 10.85 -4.52
C THR A 89 47.93 9.79 -3.84
N LEU A 90 46.66 9.65 -4.24
CA LEU A 90 45.76 8.62 -3.71
C LEU A 90 46.22 7.20 -4.05
N ARG A 91 46.70 6.94 -5.27
CA ARG A 91 47.26 5.63 -5.66
C ARG A 91 48.49 5.28 -4.85
N LYS A 92 49.37 6.26 -4.59
CA LYS A 92 50.52 6.09 -3.69
C LYS A 92 50.07 5.77 -2.27
N ASP A 93 49.07 6.50 -1.77
CA ASP A 93 48.52 6.29 -0.43
C ASP A 93 47.80 4.93 -0.29
N CYS A 94 47.24 4.37 -1.37
CA CYS A 94 46.69 3.01 -1.41
C CYS A 94 47.75 1.91 -1.23
N GLN A 95 49.04 2.23 -1.39
CA GLN A 95 50.17 1.32 -1.22
C GLN A 95 50.96 1.60 0.07
N ASP A 96 50.49 2.50 0.94
CA ASP A 96 51.16 2.88 2.19
C ASP A 96 51.26 1.69 3.17
N PRO A 97 52.36 1.55 3.94
CA PRO A 97 52.47 0.46 4.92
C PRO A 97 51.37 0.50 5.99
N ASN A 98 50.79 1.66 6.29
CA ASN A 98 49.73 1.80 7.27
C ASN A 98 48.36 1.46 6.64
N PRO A 99 47.67 0.40 7.12
CA PRO A 99 46.36 0.01 6.58
C PRO A 99 45.29 1.11 6.75
N MET A 100 45.42 1.99 7.75
CA MET A 100 44.50 3.11 7.92
C MET A 100 44.64 4.14 6.80
N VAL A 101 45.88 4.41 6.34
CA VAL A 101 46.12 5.31 5.20
C VAL A 101 45.61 4.69 3.91
N ARG A 102 45.91 3.39 3.68
CA ARG A 102 45.40 2.66 2.50
C ARG A 102 43.87 2.66 2.42
N SER A 103 43.20 2.29 3.51
CA SER A 103 41.73 2.27 3.58
C SER A 103 41.12 3.67 3.38
N LEU A 104 41.76 4.70 3.93
CA LEU A 104 41.32 6.08 3.79
C LEU A 104 41.48 6.57 2.34
N ALA A 105 42.62 6.32 1.72
CA ALA A 105 42.88 6.69 0.33
C ALA A 105 41.89 5.97 -0.60
N LEU A 106 41.73 4.65 -0.46
CA LEU A 106 40.80 3.87 -1.27
C LEU A 106 39.35 4.36 -1.15
N ARG A 107 38.89 4.66 0.07
CA ARG A 107 37.55 5.21 0.31
C ARG A 107 37.36 6.54 -0.39
N ASN A 108 38.32 7.45 -0.28
CA ASN A 108 38.19 8.78 -0.85
C ASN A 108 38.33 8.76 -2.37
N MET A 109 39.15 7.86 -2.92
CA MET A 109 39.26 7.67 -4.36
C MET A 109 37.91 7.29 -5.00
N THR A 110 37.16 6.38 -4.36
CA THR A 110 35.77 6.05 -4.80
C THR A 110 34.73 7.14 -4.50
N ASN A 111 35.01 8.05 -3.56
CA ASN A 111 34.10 9.14 -3.20
C ASN A 111 34.30 10.43 -4.02
N LEU A 112 35.33 10.51 -4.87
CA LEU A 112 35.53 11.66 -5.77
C LEU A 112 34.44 11.76 -6.84
N ARG A 113 33.76 10.64 -7.18
CA ARG A 113 32.61 10.57 -8.11
C ARG A 113 32.86 11.21 -9.47
N LEU A 114 34.06 11.02 -10.01
CA LEU A 114 34.45 11.52 -11.33
C LEU A 114 34.48 10.32 -12.31
N PRO A 115 33.67 10.32 -13.40
CA PRO A 115 33.63 9.20 -14.36
C PRO A 115 34.98 8.89 -15.01
N SER A 116 35.82 9.91 -15.24
CA SER A 116 37.17 9.76 -15.79
C SER A 116 38.14 9.02 -14.86
N LEU A 117 37.75 8.76 -13.60
CA LEU A 117 38.61 8.07 -12.64
C LEU A 117 38.47 6.55 -12.65
N VAL A 118 37.41 6.00 -13.25
CA VAL A 118 37.05 4.57 -13.12
C VAL A 118 38.24 3.65 -13.42
N GLU A 119 38.91 3.83 -14.56
CA GLU A 119 40.09 3.06 -14.98
C GLU A 119 41.26 3.10 -13.97
N TYR A 120 41.40 4.21 -13.24
CA TYR A 120 42.48 4.38 -12.25
C TYR A 120 42.14 3.75 -10.89
N VAL A 121 40.86 3.49 -10.63
CA VAL A 121 40.33 3.03 -9.34
C VAL A 121 40.22 1.51 -9.29
N GLU A 122 39.93 0.85 -10.41
CA GLU A 122 39.76 -0.60 -10.51
C GLU A 122 40.97 -1.39 -9.97
N GLN A 123 42.19 -1.05 -10.42
CA GLN A 123 43.38 -1.79 -9.99
C GLN A 123 43.63 -1.67 -8.47
N PRO A 124 43.61 -0.48 -7.84
CA PRO A 124 43.69 -0.38 -6.38
C PRO A 124 42.53 -1.07 -5.65
N LEU A 125 41.31 -1.09 -6.20
CA LEU A 125 40.17 -1.81 -5.61
C LEU A 125 40.36 -3.32 -5.64
N ALA A 126 40.78 -3.87 -6.79
CA ALA A 126 41.10 -5.29 -6.93
C ALA A 126 42.22 -5.73 -5.98
N ALA A 127 43.25 -4.89 -5.80
CA ALA A 127 44.29 -5.12 -4.81
C ALA A 127 43.75 -5.04 -3.37
N GLY A 128 42.84 -4.11 -3.10
CA GLY A 128 42.20 -3.91 -1.80
C GLY A 128 41.31 -5.08 -1.35
N LEU A 129 40.70 -5.83 -2.29
CA LEU A 129 39.95 -7.04 -1.97
C LEU A 129 40.82 -8.13 -1.33
N ARG A 130 42.10 -8.22 -1.73
CA ARG A 130 43.06 -9.24 -1.25
C ARG A 130 43.98 -8.72 -0.14
N ASP A 131 43.62 -7.59 0.47
CA ASP A 131 44.43 -6.98 1.53
C ASP A 131 44.48 -7.85 2.80
N ARG A 132 45.60 -7.80 3.52
CA ARG A 132 45.76 -8.48 4.82
C ARG A 132 44.87 -7.86 5.90
N ALA A 133 44.67 -6.55 5.85
CA ALA A 133 43.91 -5.81 6.85
C ALA A 133 42.42 -5.74 6.48
N ALA A 134 41.55 -6.19 7.38
CA ALA A 134 40.10 -6.17 7.18
C ALA A 134 39.56 -4.76 6.89
N CYS A 135 40.11 -3.70 7.50
CA CYS A 135 39.66 -2.33 7.25
C CYS A 135 39.81 -1.87 5.79
N VAL A 136 40.81 -2.38 5.07
CA VAL A 136 40.98 -2.10 3.64
C VAL A 136 39.98 -2.91 2.82
N ARG A 137 39.83 -4.22 3.12
CA ARG A 137 38.83 -5.08 2.45
C ARG A 137 37.41 -4.53 2.57
N ARG A 138 37.01 -4.08 3.77
CA ARG A 138 35.70 -3.44 4.04
C ARG A 138 35.41 -2.28 3.09
N VAL A 139 36.42 -1.46 2.82
CA VAL A 139 36.32 -0.29 1.94
C VAL A 139 36.36 -0.71 0.48
N ALA A 140 37.22 -1.66 0.12
CA ALA A 140 37.37 -2.14 -1.25
C ALA A 140 36.05 -2.74 -1.77
N VAL A 141 35.40 -3.58 -0.96
CA VAL A 141 34.12 -4.21 -1.28
C VAL A 141 33.03 -3.17 -1.55
N LEU A 142 32.81 -2.21 -0.65
CA LEU A 142 31.86 -1.12 -0.89
C LEU A 142 32.29 -0.19 -2.02
N GLY A 143 33.59 -0.13 -2.31
CA GLY A 143 34.15 0.65 -3.40
C GLY A 143 33.69 0.14 -4.76
N TRP A 144 33.59 -1.18 -4.95
CA TRP A 144 33.04 -1.78 -6.16
C TRP A 144 31.57 -1.44 -6.38
N ALA A 145 30.74 -1.50 -5.33
CA ALA A 145 29.34 -1.07 -5.42
C ALA A 145 29.21 0.41 -5.81
N LYS A 146 30.07 1.28 -5.28
CA LYS A 146 30.08 2.70 -5.67
C LYS A 146 30.56 2.93 -7.10
N LEU A 147 31.48 2.10 -7.59
CA LEU A 147 31.99 2.17 -8.95
C LEU A 147 30.88 1.81 -9.94
N HIS A 148 30.16 0.72 -9.66
CA HIS A 148 28.96 0.30 -10.39
C HIS A 148 27.92 1.42 -10.46
N ASN A 149 27.61 2.05 -9.31
CA ASN A 149 26.62 3.14 -9.26
C ASN A 149 27.06 4.40 -10.02
N LEU A 150 28.35 4.60 -10.26
CA LEU A 150 28.86 5.73 -11.06
C LEU A 150 28.73 5.47 -12.57
N GLN A 151 28.88 4.21 -13.00
CA GLN A 151 28.72 3.79 -14.39
C GLN A 151 27.94 2.46 -14.47
N PRO A 152 26.59 2.49 -14.36
CA PRO A 152 25.78 1.27 -14.39
C PRO A 152 25.87 0.50 -15.72
N SER A 153 26.24 1.17 -16.81
CA SER A 153 26.38 0.56 -18.14
C SER A 153 27.66 -0.27 -18.31
N SER A 154 28.61 -0.19 -17.36
CA SER A 154 29.87 -0.92 -17.44
C SER A 154 29.72 -2.26 -16.74
N GLU A 155 29.80 -3.35 -17.49
CA GLU A 155 29.84 -4.70 -16.92
C GLU A 155 31.08 -4.85 -16.03
N ILE A 156 30.87 -5.36 -14.81
CA ILE A 156 31.98 -5.69 -13.90
C ILE A 156 32.51 -7.07 -14.27
N ASP A 157 33.84 -7.17 -14.38
CA ASP A 157 34.52 -8.45 -14.65
C ASP A 157 34.02 -9.58 -13.74
N ALA A 158 33.64 -10.71 -14.33
CA ALA A 158 33.19 -11.89 -13.60
C ALA A 158 34.22 -12.39 -12.56
N ALA A 159 35.51 -12.13 -12.79
CA ALA A 159 36.57 -12.45 -11.83
C ALA A 159 36.44 -11.67 -10.52
N VAL A 160 35.98 -10.42 -10.57
CA VAL A 160 35.74 -9.58 -9.38
C VAL A 160 34.52 -10.09 -8.63
N VAL A 161 33.44 -10.41 -9.35
CA VAL A 161 32.22 -11.00 -8.76
C VAL A 161 32.54 -12.30 -8.02
N ASN A 162 33.35 -13.18 -8.62
CA ASN A 162 33.81 -14.42 -7.98
C ASN A 162 34.65 -14.16 -6.72
N GLU A 163 35.52 -13.15 -6.73
CA GLU A 163 36.29 -12.75 -5.55
C GLU A 163 35.35 -12.24 -4.43
N LEU A 164 34.33 -11.44 -4.77
CA LEU A 164 33.30 -11.01 -3.82
C LEU A 164 32.55 -12.21 -3.22
N TYR A 165 32.12 -13.18 -4.02
CA TYR A 165 31.52 -14.42 -3.48
C TYR A 165 32.47 -15.17 -2.54
N SER A 166 33.77 -15.15 -2.79
CA SER A 166 34.76 -15.75 -1.88
C SER A 166 34.85 -15.01 -0.52
N LEU A 167 34.69 -13.68 -0.53
CA LEU A 167 34.71 -12.81 0.64
C LEU A 167 33.45 -12.92 1.51
N LEU A 168 32.40 -13.63 1.06
CA LEU A 168 31.29 -14.02 1.94
C LEU A 168 31.75 -14.92 3.09
N ARG A 169 32.89 -15.60 2.94
CA ARG A 169 33.52 -16.43 3.99
C ARG A 169 34.65 -15.71 4.73
N ASP A 170 34.76 -14.39 4.61
CA ASP A 170 35.81 -13.60 5.27
C ASP A 170 35.72 -13.75 6.80
N PRO A 171 36.85 -13.86 7.53
CA PRO A 171 36.84 -13.92 8.98
C PRO A 171 36.18 -12.71 9.64
N ASP A 172 36.23 -11.53 9.02
CA ASP A 172 35.61 -10.32 9.56
C ASP A 172 34.13 -10.22 9.16
N PRO A 173 33.17 -10.20 10.12
CA PRO A 173 31.75 -10.19 9.79
C PRO A 173 31.32 -8.90 9.05
N VAL A 174 32.00 -7.77 9.28
CA VAL A 174 31.68 -6.51 8.60
C VAL A 174 32.08 -6.58 7.11
N VAL A 175 33.19 -7.24 6.77
CA VAL A 175 33.54 -7.50 5.35
C VAL A 175 32.48 -8.36 4.70
N MET A 176 32.07 -9.46 5.35
CA MET A 176 31.05 -10.36 4.84
C MET A 176 29.72 -9.64 4.56
N VAL A 177 29.21 -8.84 5.51
CA VAL A 177 27.96 -8.08 5.35
C VAL A 177 28.11 -7.01 4.26
N ASN A 178 29.22 -6.27 4.23
CA ASN A 178 29.45 -5.31 3.15
C ASN A 178 29.54 -5.98 1.77
N CYS A 179 30.01 -7.22 1.73
CA CYS A 179 30.10 -8.01 0.51
C CYS A 179 28.73 -8.45 0.02
N LEU A 180 27.84 -8.86 0.93
CA LEU A 180 26.43 -9.06 0.61
C LEU A 180 25.82 -7.78 0.02
N ARG A 181 26.00 -6.63 0.69
CA ARG A 181 25.50 -5.34 0.17
C ARG A 181 26.03 -4.98 -1.22
N ALA A 182 27.32 -5.21 -1.44
CA ALA A 182 27.95 -4.90 -2.72
C ALA A 182 27.43 -5.81 -3.83
N LEU A 183 27.32 -7.12 -3.57
CA LEU A 183 26.78 -8.08 -4.53
C LEU A 183 25.29 -7.83 -4.80
N GLU A 184 24.49 -7.44 -3.80
CA GLU A 184 23.07 -7.08 -3.99
C GLU A 184 22.92 -5.90 -4.98
N GLU A 185 23.78 -4.90 -4.86
CA GLU A 185 23.73 -3.72 -5.73
C GLU A 185 24.29 -3.99 -7.13
N ILE A 186 25.40 -4.74 -7.22
CA ILE A 186 26.03 -5.07 -8.50
C ILE A 186 25.15 -6.01 -9.32
N LEU A 187 24.56 -7.03 -8.69
CA LEU A 187 23.73 -8.04 -9.36
C LEU A 187 22.24 -7.66 -9.35
N LYS A 188 21.91 -6.39 -9.13
CA LYS A 188 20.52 -5.94 -9.00
C LYS A 188 19.68 -6.27 -10.23
N GLU A 189 20.26 -6.17 -11.43
CA GLU A 189 19.59 -6.51 -12.69
C GLU A 189 19.34 -8.03 -12.84
N GLU A 190 20.21 -8.87 -12.25
CA GLU A 190 20.07 -10.33 -12.23
C GLU A 190 19.14 -10.84 -11.12
N GLY A 191 18.58 -9.94 -10.31
CA GLY A 191 17.73 -10.28 -9.16
C GLY A 191 18.48 -10.41 -7.82
N GLY A 192 19.72 -9.94 -7.75
CA GLY A 192 20.57 -9.85 -6.55
C GLY A 192 21.51 -11.04 -6.34
N VAL A 193 22.10 -11.15 -5.14
CA VAL A 193 23.00 -12.26 -4.74
C VAL A 193 22.28 -13.59 -4.91
N ALA A 194 22.94 -14.55 -5.57
CA ALA A 194 22.50 -15.94 -5.61
C ALA A 194 22.86 -16.65 -4.30
N ILE A 195 21.85 -17.07 -3.54
CA ILE A 195 22.02 -17.69 -2.23
C ILE A 195 21.76 -19.20 -2.33
N ASN A 196 22.80 -19.98 -2.00
CA ASN A 196 22.71 -21.43 -1.93
C ASN A 196 22.67 -21.88 -0.47
N LYS A 197 22.15 -23.09 -0.21
CA LYS A 197 22.16 -23.77 1.10
C LYS A 197 23.44 -23.56 1.95
N PRO A 198 24.67 -23.82 1.45
CA PRO A 198 25.88 -23.62 2.24
C PRO A 198 26.13 -22.15 2.64
N ILE A 199 25.72 -21.20 1.78
CA ILE A 199 25.83 -19.77 2.09
C ILE A 199 24.80 -19.42 3.17
N THR A 200 23.56 -19.87 3.04
CA THR A 200 22.50 -19.69 4.05
C THR A 200 22.94 -20.16 5.44
N HIS A 201 23.39 -21.42 5.56
CA HIS A 201 23.86 -21.94 6.84
C HIS A 201 25.10 -21.20 7.36
N HIS A 202 26.03 -20.79 6.48
CA HIS A 202 27.21 -20.02 6.91
C HIS A 202 26.80 -18.67 7.51
N LEU A 203 25.90 -17.95 6.84
CA LEU A 203 25.42 -16.64 7.28
C LEU A 203 24.63 -16.73 8.58
N LEU A 204 23.72 -17.71 8.71
CA LEU A 204 22.92 -17.92 9.92
C LEU A 204 23.78 -18.31 11.14
N ASN A 205 24.75 -19.21 10.97
CA ASN A 205 25.63 -19.63 12.06
C ASN A 205 26.49 -18.46 12.60
N ARG A 206 26.82 -17.50 11.74
CA ARG A 206 27.61 -16.31 12.09
C ARG A 206 26.78 -15.06 12.38
N LEU A 207 25.45 -15.17 12.36
CA LEU A 207 24.55 -14.03 12.54
C LEU A 207 24.83 -13.28 13.85
N LYS A 208 25.13 -14.00 14.94
CA LYS A 208 25.45 -13.41 16.26
C LYS A 208 26.76 -12.61 16.29
N GLU A 209 27.68 -12.86 15.36
CA GLU A 209 28.94 -12.12 15.24
C GLU A 209 28.76 -10.78 14.51
N CYS A 210 27.68 -10.64 13.73
CA CYS A 210 27.35 -9.41 13.03
C CYS A 210 26.80 -8.35 13.98
N ASP A 211 27.00 -7.08 13.60
CA ASP A 211 26.34 -5.96 14.26
C ASP A 211 24.83 -5.95 13.95
N ILE A 212 24.07 -5.14 14.69
CA ILE A 212 22.60 -5.06 14.60
C ILE A 212 22.16 -4.82 13.15
N TRP A 213 22.84 -3.92 12.44
CA TRP A 213 22.53 -3.59 11.04
C TRP A 213 22.92 -4.70 10.07
N GLY A 214 24.05 -5.38 10.30
CA GLY A 214 24.46 -6.52 9.51
C GLY A 214 23.54 -7.73 9.69
N GLN A 215 23.01 -7.95 10.90
CA GLN A 215 22.00 -8.98 11.14
C GLN A 215 20.74 -8.73 10.33
N CYS A 216 20.21 -7.50 10.35
CA CYS A 216 19.04 -7.13 9.55
C CYS A 216 19.27 -7.32 8.04
N GLU A 217 20.45 -6.96 7.54
CA GLU A 217 20.82 -7.12 6.13
C GLU A 217 20.82 -8.59 5.71
N VAL A 218 21.51 -9.44 6.48
CA VAL A 218 21.57 -10.88 6.25
C VAL A 218 20.16 -11.46 6.22
N LEU A 219 19.33 -11.13 7.22
CA LEU A 219 17.96 -11.61 7.30
C LEU A 219 17.10 -11.13 6.13
N SER A 220 17.30 -9.90 5.65
CA SER A 220 16.59 -9.34 4.48
C SER A 220 16.95 -10.10 3.21
N VAL A 221 18.24 -10.34 2.98
CA VAL A 221 18.76 -11.10 1.82
C VAL A 221 18.24 -12.54 1.83
N LEU A 222 18.18 -13.17 3.01
CA LEU A 222 17.66 -14.53 3.17
C LEU A 222 16.15 -14.69 2.87
N ARG A 223 15.37 -13.62 2.77
CA ARG A 223 13.94 -13.70 2.39
C ARG A 223 13.72 -14.25 0.98
N ARG A 224 14.71 -14.13 0.09
CA ARG A 224 14.67 -14.70 -1.26
C ARG A 224 14.99 -16.20 -1.29
N TYR A 225 15.59 -16.73 -0.23
CA TYR A 225 15.93 -18.15 -0.14
C TYR A 225 14.71 -19.01 0.18
N ARG A 226 14.47 -20.07 -0.60
CA ARG A 226 13.41 -21.05 -0.33
C ARG A 226 14.03 -22.42 -0.03
N PRO A 227 13.78 -23.01 1.15
CA PRO A 227 14.28 -24.34 1.49
C PRO A 227 13.62 -25.40 0.61
N GLN A 228 14.39 -26.44 0.25
CA GLN A 228 13.90 -27.53 -0.62
C GLN A 228 13.30 -28.70 0.16
N SER A 229 13.68 -28.87 1.44
CA SER A 229 13.22 -29.95 2.33
C SER A 229 12.66 -29.38 3.62
N GLU A 230 11.69 -30.07 4.21
CA GLU A 230 11.14 -29.73 5.54
C GLU A 230 12.21 -29.81 6.63
N ASP A 231 13.12 -30.78 6.58
CA ASP A 231 14.22 -30.90 7.55
C ASP A 231 15.11 -29.65 7.54
N GLU A 232 15.42 -29.15 6.34
CA GLU A 232 16.23 -27.94 6.16
C GLU A 232 15.48 -26.70 6.65
N LEU A 233 14.17 -26.63 6.41
CA LEU A 233 13.34 -25.57 6.97
C LEU A 233 13.44 -25.57 8.51
N PHE A 234 13.25 -26.71 9.17
CA PHE A 234 13.32 -26.79 10.63
C PHE A 234 14.72 -26.49 11.18
N ASP A 235 15.78 -26.89 10.48
CA ASP A 235 17.16 -26.52 10.82
C ASP A 235 17.34 -24.99 10.78
N ILE A 236 16.85 -24.32 9.73
CA ILE A 236 16.91 -22.86 9.58
C ILE A 236 16.09 -22.17 10.67
N LEU A 237 14.87 -22.63 10.95
CA LEU A 237 14.01 -22.06 11.98
C LEU A 237 14.66 -22.17 13.37
N SER A 238 15.29 -23.31 13.67
CA SER A 238 16.02 -23.52 14.93
C SER A 238 17.20 -22.56 15.11
N LEU A 239 17.86 -22.16 14.02
CA LEU A 239 18.92 -21.15 14.05
C LEU A 239 18.36 -19.73 14.27
N LEU A 240 17.17 -19.43 13.73
CA LEU A 240 16.48 -18.15 13.87
C LEU A 240 15.80 -17.96 15.24
N ASP A 241 15.48 -19.04 15.96
CA ASP A 241 14.79 -18.97 17.26
C ASP A 241 15.51 -18.06 18.27
N ALA A 242 16.85 -18.08 18.27
CA ALA A 242 17.63 -17.22 19.16
C ALA A 242 17.52 -15.73 18.79
N SER A 243 17.30 -15.38 17.52
CA SER A 243 17.16 -13.99 17.08
C SER A 243 15.72 -13.46 17.15
N LEU A 244 14.71 -14.34 17.22
CA LEU A 244 13.31 -13.97 17.47
C LEU A 244 13.13 -13.27 18.83
N VAL A 245 13.82 -13.75 19.87
CA VAL A 245 13.74 -13.19 21.23
C VAL A 245 14.84 -12.15 21.48
N SER A 246 15.40 -11.57 20.41
CA SER A 246 16.48 -10.60 20.56
C SER A 246 16.00 -9.31 21.26
N PRO A 247 16.85 -8.69 22.10
CA PRO A 247 16.51 -7.43 22.78
C PRO A 247 16.45 -6.22 21.84
N HIS A 248 16.96 -6.37 20.61
CA HIS A 248 17.01 -5.31 19.62
C HIS A 248 15.80 -5.45 18.67
N PRO A 249 14.82 -4.51 18.73
CA PRO A 249 13.60 -4.63 17.94
C PRO A 249 13.78 -4.79 16.43
N PRO A 250 14.77 -4.14 15.77
CA PRO A 250 14.98 -4.32 14.33
C PRO A 250 15.36 -5.75 13.94
N VAL A 251 16.20 -6.42 14.75
CA VAL A 251 16.64 -7.79 14.49
C VAL A 251 15.49 -8.77 14.71
N MET A 252 14.74 -8.58 15.81
CA MET A 252 13.54 -9.36 16.08
C MET A 252 12.51 -9.20 14.96
N ALA A 253 12.25 -7.98 14.48
CA ALA A 253 11.27 -7.72 13.43
C ALA A 253 11.70 -8.31 12.08
N ALA A 254 12.98 -8.17 11.71
CA ALA A 254 13.55 -8.81 10.53
C ALA A 254 13.47 -10.34 10.61
N THR A 255 13.79 -10.90 11.78
CA THR A 255 13.71 -12.35 12.02
C THR A 255 12.27 -12.82 11.92
N LEU A 256 11.32 -12.12 12.54
CA LEU A 256 9.91 -12.49 12.49
C LEU A 256 9.38 -12.45 11.06
N SER A 257 9.70 -11.40 10.29
CA SER A 257 9.31 -11.31 8.88
C SER A 257 9.81 -12.49 8.05
N LEU A 258 11.09 -12.85 8.21
CA LEU A 258 11.67 -14.03 7.57
C LEU A 258 10.99 -15.31 8.05
N PHE A 259 10.85 -15.50 9.35
CA PHE A 259 10.27 -16.69 9.97
C PHE A 259 8.83 -16.92 9.50
N LEU A 260 7.99 -15.88 9.46
CA LEU A 260 6.62 -15.94 8.96
C LEU A 260 6.56 -16.22 7.46
N SER A 261 7.49 -15.65 6.68
CA SER A 261 7.56 -15.92 5.23
C SER A 261 7.88 -17.38 4.92
N LEU A 262 8.81 -17.97 5.69
CA LEU A 262 9.19 -19.38 5.60
C LEU A 262 8.07 -20.31 6.09
N CYS A 263 7.34 -19.91 7.14
CA CYS A 263 6.26 -20.69 7.76
C CYS A 263 4.88 -20.47 7.14
N SER A 264 4.76 -19.92 5.92
CA SER A 264 3.46 -19.62 5.30
C SER A 264 2.53 -20.84 5.15
N GLY A 265 3.09 -22.06 5.07
CA GLY A 265 2.34 -23.32 5.05
C GLY A 265 2.08 -23.97 6.42
N LEU A 266 2.59 -23.41 7.53
CA LEU A 266 2.56 -24.01 8.88
C LEU A 266 1.98 -23.04 9.93
N PRO A 267 0.63 -22.93 10.03
CA PRO A 267 -0.02 -21.93 10.88
C PRO A 267 0.31 -22.10 12.37
N ALA A 268 0.42 -23.33 12.87
CA ALA A 268 0.73 -23.59 14.28
C ALA A 268 2.12 -23.06 14.69
N VAL A 269 3.11 -23.22 13.81
CA VAL A 269 4.49 -22.75 14.06
C VAL A 269 4.54 -21.22 14.00
N SER A 270 3.80 -20.61 13.06
CA SER A 270 3.70 -19.16 12.95
C SER A 270 3.10 -18.51 14.21
N LEU A 271 2.06 -19.13 14.79
CA LEU A 271 1.41 -18.64 16.02
C LEU A 271 2.36 -18.73 17.22
N ALA A 272 3.07 -19.85 17.37
CA ALA A 272 4.06 -20.01 18.42
C ALA A 272 5.22 -18.99 18.32
N ALA A 273 5.59 -18.57 17.11
CA ALA A 273 6.58 -17.52 16.91
C ALA A 273 6.04 -16.13 17.32
N LEU A 274 4.79 -15.83 16.99
CA LEU A 274 4.13 -14.58 17.40
C LEU A 274 4.05 -14.44 18.91
N GLU A 275 3.70 -15.51 19.63
CA GLU A 275 3.67 -15.54 21.10
C GLU A 275 5.04 -15.21 21.72
N ARG A 276 6.12 -15.74 21.14
CA ARG A 276 7.49 -15.49 21.63
C ARG A 276 7.92 -14.04 21.40
N VAL A 277 7.47 -13.41 20.32
CA VAL A 277 7.80 -12.02 19.97
C VAL A 277 7.04 -10.99 20.83
N CYS A 278 5.97 -11.39 21.53
CA CYS A 278 5.25 -10.50 22.44
C CYS A 278 6.17 -9.88 23.51
N ALA A 279 7.06 -10.67 24.11
CA ALA A 279 7.96 -10.18 25.16
C ALA A 279 8.90 -9.05 24.69
N PRO A 280 9.68 -9.20 23.60
CA PRO A 280 10.54 -8.13 23.10
C PRO A 280 9.74 -6.91 22.58
N LEU A 281 8.56 -7.10 21.99
CA LEU A 281 7.70 -5.97 21.60
C LEU A 281 7.19 -5.17 22.81
N LEU A 282 6.74 -5.85 23.86
CA LEU A 282 6.34 -5.20 25.11
C LEU A 282 7.50 -4.46 25.77
N ALA A 283 8.73 -4.97 25.66
CA ALA A 283 9.93 -4.27 26.10
C ALA A 283 10.19 -3.01 25.25
N ALA A 284 9.99 -3.07 23.93
CA ALA A 284 10.13 -1.93 23.03
C ALA A 284 9.10 -0.82 23.32
N CYS A 285 7.86 -1.16 23.69
CA CYS A 285 6.87 -0.20 24.17
C CYS A 285 7.31 0.51 25.46
N GLY A 286 8.10 -0.15 26.30
CA GLY A 286 8.69 0.42 27.50
C GLY A 286 9.97 1.25 27.26
N SER A 287 10.46 1.36 26.01
CA SER A 287 11.71 2.04 25.71
C SER A 287 11.67 3.53 26.06
N ALA A 288 12.83 4.12 26.39
CA ALA A 288 12.96 5.56 26.68
C ALA A 288 12.73 6.43 25.44
N SER A 289 13.07 5.93 24.24
CA SER A 289 12.85 6.62 22.97
C SER A 289 11.36 6.59 22.58
N ARG A 290 10.77 7.76 22.36
CA ARG A 290 9.35 7.92 22.04
C ARG A 290 9.00 7.32 20.69
N GLU A 291 9.92 7.44 19.73
CA GLU A 291 9.81 6.96 18.36
C GLU A 291 9.72 5.43 18.35
N MET A 292 10.60 4.74 19.07
CA MET A 292 10.54 3.27 19.19
C MET A 292 9.28 2.78 19.90
N ARG A 293 8.78 3.54 20.89
CA ARG A 293 7.52 3.19 21.57
C ARG A 293 6.36 3.28 20.58
N PHE A 294 6.30 4.36 19.81
CA PHE A 294 5.27 4.57 18.81
C PHE A 294 5.32 3.48 17.73
N THR A 295 6.50 3.18 17.19
CA THR A 295 6.64 2.11 16.19
C THR A 295 6.20 0.77 16.77
N ALA A 296 6.65 0.41 17.98
CA ALA A 296 6.24 -0.84 18.62
C ALA A 296 4.72 -0.95 18.81
N LEU A 297 4.03 0.14 19.16
CA LEU A 297 2.56 0.17 19.25
C LEU A 297 1.89 -0.11 17.90
N CYS A 298 2.39 0.48 16.81
CA CYS A 298 1.86 0.20 15.46
C CYS A 298 2.03 -1.28 15.06
N HIS A 299 3.17 -1.88 15.38
CA HIS A 299 3.41 -3.30 15.11
C HIS A 299 2.53 -4.20 15.97
N ILE A 300 2.30 -3.83 17.24
CA ILE A 300 1.36 -4.55 18.12
C ILE A 300 -0.06 -4.48 17.59
N GLN A 301 -0.51 -3.33 17.13
CA GLN A 301 -1.85 -3.18 16.53
C GLN A 301 -2.00 -4.08 15.31
N LEU A 302 -0.97 -4.14 14.45
CA LEU A 302 -0.97 -5.06 13.30
C LEU A 302 -1.07 -6.53 13.72
N LEU A 303 -0.38 -6.93 14.79
CA LEU A 303 -0.47 -8.29 15.33
C LEU A 303 -1.87 -8.62 15.85
N LEU A 304 -2.47 -7.70 16.61
CA LEU A 304 -3.79 -7.88 17.21
C LEU A 304 -4.92 -7.99 16.16
N ARG A 305 -4.76 -7.36 15.00
CA ARG A 305 -5.68 -7.55 13.85
C ARG A 305 -5.69 -8.98 13.31
N SER A 306 -4.56 -9.68 13.38
CA SER A 306 -4.44 -11.05 12.88
C SER A 306 -4.74 -12.12 13.93
N VAL A 307 -4.31 -11.89 15.18
CA VAL A 307 -4.49 -12.83 16.30
C VAL A 307 -5.09 -12.06 17.48
N PRO A 308 -6.43 -11.89 17.52
CA PRO A 308 -7.09 -11.20 18.62
C PRO A 308 -6.85 -11.96 19.93
N GLY A 309 -6.51 -11.22 20.99
CA GLY A 309 -6.31 -11.78 22.33
C GLY A 309 -4.88 -12.18 22.71
N LEU A 310 -3.91 -12.15 21.77
CA LEU A 310 -2.50 -12.51 22.02
C LEU A 310 -1.86 -11.78 23.21
N LEU A 311 -2.21 -10.51 23.41
CA LEU A 311 -1.66 -9.64 24.47
C LEU A 311 -2.67 -9.31 25.57
N SER A 312 -3.79 -10.04 25.64
CA SER A 312 -4.89 -9.77 26.57
C SER A 312 -4.45 -9.75 28.05
N ALA A 313 -3.51 -10.62 28.46
CA ALA A 313 -2.97 -10.65 29.82
C ALA A 313 -2.14 -9.41 30.20
N HIS A 314 -1.63 -8.66 29.23
CA HIS A 314 -0.69 -7.55 29.43
C HIS A 314 -1.32 -6.16 29.22
N TYR A 315 -2.65 -6.06 29.14
CA TYR A 315 -3.39 -4.82 28.87
C TYR A 315 -2.97 -3.63 29.75
N LYS A 316 -2.68 -3.86 31.05
CA LYS A 316 -2.26 -2.82 32.01
C LYS A 316 -0.99 -2.07 31.61
N ARG A 317 -0.14 -2.68 30.77
CA ARG A 317 1.12 -2.08 30.30
C ARG A 317 0.87 -0.98 29.26
N PHE A 318 -0.31 -0.94 28.66
CA PHE A 318 -0.72 0.05 27.68
C PHE A 318 -1.47 1.24 28.30
N PHE A 319 -1.55 1.35 29.62
CA PHE A 319 -2.06 2.56 30.26
C PHE A 319 -1.18 3.78 29.95
N CYS A 320 -1.83 4.92 29.82
CA CYS A 320 -1.23 6.18 29.44
C CYS A 320 -0.58 6.83 30.67
N SER A 321 0.68 7.25 30.54
CA SER A 321 1.32 8.08 31.56
C SER A 321 1.10 9.56 31.23
N TYR A 322 1.03 10.40 32.28
CA TYR A 322 0.84 11.84 32.13
C TYR A 322 1.93 12.51 31.26
N ALA A 323 3.18 12.04 31.35
CA ALA A 323 4.31 12.61 30.61
C ALA A 323 4.36 12.21 29.12
N GLU A 324 3.43 11.38 28.65
CA GLU A 324 3.43 10.90 27.27
C GLU A 324 2.77 11.91 26.30
N PRO A 325 3.33 12.07 25.09
CA PRO A 325 2.70 12.87 24.04
C PRO A 325 1.33 12.31 23.61
N ALA A 326 0.45 13.18 23.13
CA ALA A 326 -0.91 12.84 22.71
C ALA A 326 -0.97 11.72 21.66
N TYR A 327 -0.08 11.74 20.66
CA TYR A 327 -0.04 10.71 19.61
C TYR A 327 0.27 9.30 20.14
N ILE A 328 1.05 9.18 21.23
CA ILE A 328 1.30 7.89 21.89
C ILE A 328 0.07 7.45 22.67
N LYS A 329 -0.55 8.38 23.42
CA LYS A 329 -1.77 8.10 24.18
C LYS A 329 -2.89 7.62 23.26
N GLN A 330 -3.09 8.28 22.11
CA GLN A 330 -4.09 7.89 21.12
C GLN A 330 -3.85 6.48 20.58
N ARG A 331 -2.60 6.13 20.21
CA ARG A 331 -2.27 4.76 19.78
C ARG A 331 -2.49 3.72 20.88
N LYS A 332 -2.11 4.03 22.11
CA LYS A 332 -2.37 3.16 23.27
C LYS A 332 -3.87 2.91 23.45
N MET A 333 -4.70 3.94 23.35
CA MET A 333 -6.16 3.80 23.43
C MET A 333 -6.71 2.91 22.31
N GLN A 334 -6.20 3.02 21.08
CA GLN A 334 -6.59 2.12 19.98
C GLN A 334 -6.23 0.66 20.29
N VAL A 335 -5.01 0.40 20.78
CA VAL A 335 -4.59 -0.94 21.21
C VAL A 335 -5.45 -1.46 22.37
N LEU A 336 -5.81 -0.62 23.34
CA LEU A 336 -6.68 -1.01 24.46
C LEU A 336 -8.07 -1.45 23.98
N VAL A 337 -8.63 -0.82 22.95
CA VAL A 337 -9.92 -1.22 22.35
C VAL A 337 -9.85 -2.63 21.75
N GLU A 338 -8.74 -3.00 21.12
CA GLU A 338 -8.53 -4.32 20.53
C GLU A 338 -8.27 -5.42 21.58
N LEU A 339 -7.94 -5.05 22.82
CA LEU A 339 -7.64 -5.97 23.92
C LEU A 339 -8.80 -6.21 24.89
N VAL A 340 -9.99 -5.65 24.63
CA VAL A 340 -11.13 -5.75 25.56
C VAL A 340 -11.74 -7.16 25.57
N ASN A 341 -11.86 -7.72 26.77
CA ASN A 341 -12.45 -9.02 27.09
C ASN A 341 -13.41 -8.87 28.30
N ASP A 342 -14.24 -9.88 28.56
CA ASP A 342 -15.21 -9.88 29.66
C ASP A 342 -14.57 -9.65 31.04
N GLU A 343 -13.33 -10.10 31.23
CA GLU A 343 -12.60 -9.98 32.50
C GLU A 343 -12.00 -8.59 32.74
N ASN A 344 -11.60 -7.88 31.68
CA ASN A 344 -10.82 -6.64 31.80
C ASN A 344 -11.64 -5.37 31.53
N VAL A 345 -12.83 -5.50 30.95
CA VAL A 345 -13.66 -4.36 30.50
C VAL A 345 -13.94 -3.33 31.60
N ALA A 346 -14.21 -3.78 32.84
CA ALA A 346 -14.50 -2.86 33.95
C ALA A 346 -13.33 -1.91 34.23
N MET A 347 -12.14 -2.48 34.43
CA MET A 347 -10.91 -1.73 34.71
C MET A 347 -10.51 -0.83 33.53
N LEU A 348 -10.70 -1.30 32.30
CA LEU A 348 -10.40 -0.52 31.10
C LEU A 348 -11.31 0.69 30.97
N LEU A 349 -12.61 0.52 31.17
CA LEU A 349 -13.58 1.61 31.12
C LEU A 349 -13.35 2.63 32.24
N ASP A 350 -13.00 2.20 33.44
CA ASP A 350 -12.66 3.09 34.56
C ASP A 350 -11.42 3.95 34.24
N GLU A 351 -10.39 3.35 33.64
CA GLU A 351 -9.18 4.07 33.24
C GLU A 351 -9.44 5.03 32.07
N LEU A 352 -10.17 4.59 31.03
CA LEU A 352 -10.55 5.45 29.89
C LEU A 352 -11.43 6.62 30.33
N LYS A 353 -12.31 6.42 31.32
CA LYS A 353 -13.11 7.50 31.92
C LYS A 353 -12.22 8.59 32.52
N GLY A 354 -11.11 8.22 33.16
CA GLY A 354 -10.12 9.18 33.66
C GLY A 354 -9.45 10.00 32.54
N TYR A 355 -9.27 9.40 31.35
CA TYR A 355 -8.67 10.08 30.20
C TYR A 355 -9.63 11.02 29.47
N CYS A 356 -10.95 10.88 29.65
CA CYS A 356 -11.96 11.76 29.05
C CYS A 356 -11.90 13.20 29.54
N THR A 357 -11.23 13.45 30.68
CA THR A 357 -11.04 14.78 31.27
C THR A 357 -9.58 15.23 31.25
N ASP A 358 -8.75 14.69 30.35
CA ASP A 358 -7.37 15.14 30.16
C ASP A 358 -7.34 16.62 29.67
N VAL A 359 -6.23 17.32 29.95
CA VAL A 359 -6.03 18.73 29.55
C VAL A 359 -5.99 18.87 28.03
N ASN A 360 -5.52 17.83 27.33
CA ASN A 360 -5.51 17.81 25.88
C ASN A 360 -6.85 17.31 25.32
N SER A 361 -7.56 18.18 24.60
CA SER A 361 -8.84 17.89 23.92
C SER A 361 -8.75 16.65 23.03
N ASP A 362 -7.69 16.50 22.25
CA ASP A 362 -7.56 15.40 21.28
C ASP A 362 -7.44 14.04 21.98
N THR A 363 -6.78 14.03 23.14
CA THR A 363 -6.66 12.83 23.98
C THR A 363 -7.99 12.48 24.63
N ALA A 364 -8.72 13.49 25.12
CA ALA A 364 -10.06 13.32 25.67
C ALA A 364 -11.04 12.79 24.60
N GLN A 365 -11.03 13.37 23.40
CA GLN A 365 -11.84 12.92 22.26
C GLN A 365 -11.50 11.48 21.85
N ALA A 366 -10.21 11.15 21.78
CA ALA A 366 -9.77 9.78 21.47
C ALA A 366 -10.22 8.76 22.54
N ALA A 367 -10.23 9.14 23.82
CA ALA A 367 -10.73 8.30 24.90
C ALA A 367 -12.25 8.08 24.80
N ILE A 368 -13.01 9.13 24.50
CA ILE A 368 -14.47 9.05 24.29
C ILE A 368 -14.78 8.16 23.08
N ALA A 369 -14.05 8.32 21.96
CA ALA A 369 -14.17 7.46 20.78
C ALA A 369 -13.79 5.99 21.08
N ALA A 370 -12.78 5.76 21.93
CA ALA A 370 -12.43 4.41 22.40
C ALA A 370 -13.57 3.77 23.20
N ILE A 371 -14.22 4.51 24.10
CA ILE A 371 -15.41 4.03 24.85
C ILE A 371 -16.55 3.70 23.88
N GLY A 372 -16.79 4.54 22.87
CA GLY A 372 -17.80 4.28 21.84
C GLY A 372 -17.56 2.98 21.08
N ARG A 373 -16.30 2.68 20.71
CA ARG A 373 -15.93 1.42 20.05
C ARG A 373 -16.14 0.19 20.94
N ILE A 374 -15.84 0.30 22.24
CA ILE A 374 -16.11 -0.77 23.23
C ILE A 374 -17.62 -0.97 23.41
N GLY A 375 -18.41 0.10 23.29
CA GLY A 375 -19.87 0.09 23.39
C GLY A 375 -20.57 -0.83 22.40
N ARG A 376 -19.91 -1.22 21.29
CA ARG A 376 -20.43 -2.23 20.35
C ARG A 376 -20.69 -3.57 21.04
N SER A 377 -19.84 -3.95 21.98
CA SER A 377 -19.94 -5.22 22.72
C SER A 377 -20.53 -5.02 24.13
N TYR A 378 -20.26 -3.87 24.77
CA TYR A 378 -20.65 -3.58 26.15
C TYR A 378 -21.43 -2.27 26.27
N SER A 379 -22.58 -2.18 25.61
CA SER A 379 -23.34 -0.93 25.45
C SER A 379 -23.70 -0.24 26.77
N ASP A 380 -24.22 -0.97 27.75
CA ASP A 380 -24.90 -0.37 28.90
C ASP A 380 -23.93 0.42 29.78
N ARG A 381 -22.75 -0.16 30.08
CA ARG A 381 -21.70 0.51 30.88
C ARG A 381 -21.10 1.70 30.14
N CYS A 382 -20.90 1.58 28.82
CA CYS A 382 -20.39 2.68 28.01
C CYS A 382 -21.39 3.85 27.98
N LEU A 383 -22.69 3.57 27.85
CA LEU A 383 -23.74 4.59 27.90
C LEU A 383 -23.80 5.30 29.25
N GLU A 384 -23.68 4.58 30.37
CA GLU A 384 -23.62 5.20 31.70
C GLU A 384 -22.46 6.19 31.81
N ILE A 385 -21.29 5.86 31.26
CA ILE A 385 -20.12 6.76 31.26
C ILE A 385 -20.37 7.96 30.35
N LEU A 386 -20.81 7.73 29.11
CA LEU A 386 -21.05 8.80 28.12
C LEU A 386 -22.11 9.79 28.61
N THR A 387 -23.23 9.30 29.16
CA THR A 387 -24.27 10.17 29.74
C THR A 387 -23.77 10.94 30.96
N GLY A 388 -22.94 10.32 31.81
CA GLY A 388 -22.27 11.01 32.91
C GLY A 388 -21.34 12.14 32.45
N LEU A 389 -20.63 11.95 31.32
CA LEU A 389 -19.74 12.96 30.75
C LEU A 389 -20.49 14.18 30.19
N LEU A 390 -21.71 14.00 29.65
CA LEU A 390 -22.56 15.12 29.22
C LEU A 390 -22.91 16.06 30.39
N GLY A 391 -23.02 15.52 31.61
CA GLY A 391 -23.25 16.29 32.83
C GLY A 391 -22.15 17.29 33.19
N LEU A 392 -20.95 17.16 32.63
CA LEU A 392 -19.83 18.09 32.86
C LEU A 392 -20.01 19.45 32.17
N LYS A 393 -20.90 19.53 31.16
CA LYS A 393 -21.18 20.74 30.39
C LYS A 393 -19.91 21.43 29.85
N GLN A 394 -18.98 20.64 29.30
CA GLN A 394 -17.80 21.16 28.61
C GLN A 394 -17.95 20.94 27.10
N GLU A 395 -17.79 21.99 26.31
CA GLU A 395 -18.04 21.99 24.86
C GLU A 395 -17.33 20.85 24.11
N ASN A 396 -16.00 20.71 24.27
CA ASN A 396 -15.21 19.71 23.56
C ASN A 396 -15.64 18.26 23.89
N ILE A 397 -16.03 18.02 25.15
CA ILE A 397 -16.49 16.72 25.63
C ILE A 397 -17.89 16.45 25.09
N THR A 398 -18.81 17.42 25.21
CA THR A 398 -20.19 17.29 24.72
C THR A 398 -20.20 17.01 23.22
N SER A 399 -19.41 17.73 22.41
CA SER A 399 -19.29 17.47 20.96
C SER A 399 -18.88 16.03 20.68
N ALA A 400 -17.80 15.56 21.33
CA ALA A 400 -17.30 14.20 21.11
C ALA A 400 -18.25 13.10 21.61
N VAL A 401 -18.93 13.32 22.74
CA VAL A 401 -19.92 12.38 23.25
C VAL A 401 -21.11 12.29 22.29
N VAL A 402 -21.64 13.40 21.79
CA VAL A 402 -22.77 13.37 20.84
C VAL A 402 -22.39 12.65 19.54
N GLN A 403 -21.17 12.87 19.03
CA GLN A 403 -20.63 12.13 17.88
C GLN A 403 -20.56 10.61 18.16
N THR A 404 -20.02 10.20 19.32
CA THR A 404 -19.96 8.78 19.67
C THR A 404 -21.33 8.15 19.93
N LEU A 405 -22.31 8.90 20.46
CA LEU A 405 -23.67 8.41 20.63
C LEU A 405 -24.38 8.19 19.28
N ARG A 406 -24.19 9.10 18.31
CA ARG A 406 -24.65 8.91 16.92
C ARG A 406 -24.15 7.58 16.36
N ASP A 407 -22.83 7.40 16.45
CA ASP A 407 -22.12 6.25 15.92
C ASP A 407 -22.54 4.93 16.61
N LEU A 408 -22.68 4.97 17.95
CA LEU A 408 -23.08 3.82 18.75
C LEU A 408 -24.53 3.39 18.46
N VAL A 409 -25.45 4.34 18.37
CA VAL A 409 -26.87 4.04 18.13
C VAL A 409 -27.11 3.46 16.73
N TRP A 410 -26.31 3.88 15.75
CA TRP A 410 -26.33 3.27 14.42
C TRP A 410 -26.00 1.78 14.46
N VAL A 411 -24.95 1.41 15.19
CA VAL A 411 -24.48 0.01 15.32
C VAL A 411 -25.38 -0.79 16.27
N CYS A 412 -25.84 -0.15 17.34
CA CYS A 412 -26.59 -0.74 18.44
C CYS A 412 -27.94 0.00 18.65
N PRO A 413 -28.98 -0.28 17.84
CA PRO A 413 -30.28 0.40 17.93
C PRO A 413 -30.98 0.25 19.30
N GLN A 414 -30.62 -0.78 20.07
CA GLN A 414 -31.13 -1.01 21.43
C GLN A 414 -30.81 0.15 22.39
N CYS A 415 -29.75 0.91 22.12
CA CYS A 415 -29.31 2.04 22.91
C CYS A 415 -30.14 3.32 22.69
N SER A 416 -31.08 3.31 21.73
CA SER A 416 -31.81 4.51 21.30
C SER A 416 -32.54 5.23 22.43
N ASN A 417 -33.21 4.50 23.34
CA ASN A 417 -34.01 5.12 24.42
C ASN A 417 -33.16 5.95 25.39
N THR A 418 -32.03 5.39 25.83
CA THR A 418 -31.09 6.09 26.72
C THR A 418 -30.47 7.30 26.04
N VAL A 419 -30.18 7.22 24.74
CA VAL A 419 -29.64 8.34 23.99
C VAL A 419 -30.67 9.45 23.83
N CYS A 420 -31.93 9.15 23.50
CA CYS A 420 -32.98 10.17 23.38
C CYS A 420 -33.13 11.03 24.64
N VAL A 421 -33.07 10.41 25.83
CA VAL A 421 -33.16 11.13 27.11
C VAL A 421 -31.92 11.99 27.37
N ALA A 422 -30.74 11.52 26.95
CA ALA A 422 -29.48 12.21 27.17
C ALA A 422 -29.27 13.43 26.27
N LEU A 423 -30.00 13.56 25.16
CA LEU A 423 -29.84 14.64 24.18
C LEU A 423 -30.46 15.97 24.64
N GLU A 424 -31.40 15.94 25.58
CA GLU A 424 -32.06 17.16 26.06
C GLU A 424 -31.04 18.14 26.69
N GLY A 425 -30.99 19.37 26.19
CA GLY A 425 -30.10 20.43 26.69
C GLY A 425 -28.67 20.41 26.14
N CYS A 426 -28.32 19.51 25.21
CA CYS A 426 -26.99 19.49 24.58
C CYS A 426 -26.76 20.65 23.59
N GLU A 427 -27.83 21.20 23.02
CA GLU A 427 -27.81 22.24 21.99
C GLU A 427 -27.08 23.54 22.40
N GLU A 428 -27.22 23.96 23.66
CA GLU A 428 -26.64 25.23 24.15
C GLU A 428 -25.11 25.23 24.15
N MET A 429 -24.50 24.04 24.22
CA MET A 429 -23.05 23.88 24.41
C MET A 429 -22.27 23.61 23.11
N LEU A 430 -22.95 23.30 22.00
CA LEU A 430 -22.30 22.85 20.77
C LEU A 430 -22.03 24.00 19.79
N GLN A 431 -20.76 24.37 19.60
CA GLN A 431 -20.37 25.28 18.50
C GLN A 431 -19.69 24.56 17.34
N ASP A 432 -19.01 23.45 17.61
CA ASP A 432 -18.31 22.66 16.60
C ASP A 432 -19.28 22.07 15.54
N SER A 433 -18.87 22.18 14.27
CA SER A 433 -19.62 21.70 13.10
C SER A 433 -19.91 20.19 13.15
N GLN A 434 -18.96 19.38 13.61
CA GLN A 434 -19.13 17.92 13.69
C GLN A 434 -20.11 17.53 14.79
N GLY A 435 -20.04 18.19 15.95
CA GLY A 435 -21.00 18.03 17.03
C GLY A 435 -22.42 18.45 16.63
N LYS A 436 -22.57 19.62 15.99
CA LYS A 436 -23.86 20.09 15.45
C LYS A 436 -24.46 19.10 14.47
N GLN A 437 -23.66 18.60 13.51
CA GLN A 437 -24.14 17.60 12.57
C GLN A 437 -24.61 16.32 13.26
N ALA A 438 -23.84 15.80 14.21
CA ALA A 438 -24.21 14.59 14.92
C ALA A 438 -25.51 14.76 15.73
N LEU A 439 -25.71 15.93 16.35
CA LEU A 439 -26.96 16.28 17.03
C LEU A 439 -28.13 16.33 16.04
N LEU A 440 -27.99 17.06 14.93
CA LEU A 440 -29.04 17.19 13.91
C LEU A 440 -29.46 15.83 13.35
N TRP A 441 -28.49 14.95 13.08
CA TRP A 441 -28.76 13.60 12.63
C TRP A 441 -29.58 12.81 13.67
N LEU A 442 -29.18 12.87 14.95
CA LEU A 442 -29.88 12.17 16.03
C LEU A 442 -31.31 12.69 16.20
N LEU A 443 -31.52 14.01 16.14
CA LEU A 443 -32.84 14.64 16.19
C LEU A 443 -33.69 14.28 14.96
N GLY A 444 -33.09 14.18 13.77
CA GLY A 444 -33.79 13.78 12.55
C GLY A 444 -34.27 12.33 12.58
N VAL A 445 -33.47 11.41 13.12
CA VAL A 445 -33.82 9.98 13.21
C VAL A 445 -34.76 9.69 14.38
N TYR A 446 -34.54 10.30 15.53
CA TYR A 446 -35.28 10.00 16.78
C TYR A 446 -36.23 11.10 17.23
N GLY A 447 -36.49 12.11 16.40
CA GLY A 447 -37.32 13.26 16.76
C GLY A 447 -38.79 12.94 17.04
N GLU A 448 -39.29 11.74 16.71
CA GLU A 448 -40.57 11.27 17.22
C GLU A 448 -40.56 11.12 18.75
N ARG A 449 -39.45 10.62 19.31
CA ARG A 449 -39.29 10.33 20.74
C ARG A 449 -38.78 11.53 21.53
N VAL A 450 -38.00 12.42 20.90
CA VAL A 450 -37.47 13.63 21.54
C VAL A 450 -38.52 14.73 21.45
N SER A 451 -38.96 15.25 22.59
CA SER A 451 -40.01 16.28 22.63
C SER A 451 -39.48 17.64 22.17
N SER A 452 -38.24 17.98 22.51
CA SER A 452 -37.59 19.26 22.18
C SER A 452 -37.16 19.41 20.72
N ALA A 453 -37.12 18.31 19.94
CA ALA A 453 -36.52 18.29 18.60
C ALA A 453 -37.02 19.39 17.64
N PRO A 454 -38.33 19.67 17.50
CA PRO A 454 -38.82 20.74 16.62
C PRO A 454 -38.30 22.12 17.02
N TYR A 455 -38.26 22.42 18.32
CA TYR A 455 -37.80 23.71 18.83
C TYR A 455 -36.30 23.91 18.60
N THR A 456 -35.51 22.85 18.85
CA THR A 456 -34.06 22.88 18.58
C THR A 456 -33.79 23.11 17.09
N LEU A 457 -34.48 22.39 16.19
CA LEU A 457 -34.32 22.57 14.75
C LEU A 457 -34.73 23.96 14.29
N GLU A 458 -35.78 24.54 14.85
CA GLU A 458 -36.21 25.90 14.51
C GLU A 458 -35.12 26.95 14.77
N VAL A 459 -34.41 26.84 15.91
CA VAL A 459 -33.27 27.73 16.22
C VAL A 459 -32.16 27.61 15.16
N PHE A 460 -31.83 26.40 14.72
CA PHE A 460 -30.85 26.19 13.65
C PHE A 460 -31.33 26.72 12.29
N ILE A 461 -32.63 26.61 12.00
CA ILE A 461 -33.23 27.14 10.76
C ILE A 461 -33.21 28.67 10.75
N ASP A 462 -33.53 29.31 11.88
CA ASP A 462 -33.47 30.77 12.00
C ASP A 462 -32.03 31.29 11.86
N GLY A 463 -31.06 30.51 12.34
CA GLY A 463 -29.63 30.77 12.22
C GLY A 463 -28.98 30.36 10.90
N VAL A 464 -29.70 29.72 9.96
CA VAL A 464 -29.11 29.03 8.78
C VAL A 464 -28.25 29.95 7.90
N ARG A 465 -28.60 31.24 7.83
CA ARG A 465 -27.85 32.24 7.05
C ARG A 465 -26.46 32.53 7.64
N SER A 466 -26.32 32.37 8.95
CA SER A 466 -25.07 32.62 9.68
C SER A 466 -24.16 31.39 9.76
N GLU A 467 -24.68 30.20 9.48
CA GLU A 467 -23.90 28.97 9.52
C GLU A 467 -22.95 28.87 8.32
N ALA A 468 -21.65 28.70 8.60
CA ALA A 468 -20.61 28.64 7.59
C ALA A 468 -20.40 27.23 7.01
N SER A 469 -20.70 26.17 7.78
CA SER A 469 -20.46 24.79 7.37
C SER A 469 -21.60 24.25 6.51
N LEU A 470 -21.27 23.81 5.30
CA LEU A 470 -22.21 23.20 4.35
C LEU A 470 -22.80 21.90 4.89
N ASP A 471 -21.97 21.05 5.50
CA ASP A 471 -22.38 19.77 6.08
C ASP A 471 -23.54 19.90 7.09
N VAL A 472 -23.53 20.95 7.90
CA VAL A 472 -24.58 21.22 8.89
C VAL A 472 -25.87 21.64 8.18
N LYS A 473 -25.80 22.43 7.10
CA LYS A 473 -26.98 22.82 6.30
C LYS A 473 -27.61 21.60 5.60
N MET A 474 -26.78 20.72 5.03
CA MET A 474 -27.22 19.47 4.39
C MET A 474 -27.90 18.53 5.39
N GLU A 475 -27.31 18.36 6.57
CA GLU A 475 -27.89 17.54 7.63
C GLU A 475 -29.15 18.18 8.21
N LEU A 476 -29.20 19.51 8.36
CA LEU A 476 -30.38 20.25 8.81
C LEU A 476 -31.57 20.02 7.85
N LEU A 477 -31.34 20.15 6.54
CA LEU A 477 -32.36 19.83 5.52
C LEU A 477 -32.88 18.40 5.67
N THR A 478 -31.97 17.45 5.87
CA THR A 478 -32.31 16.03 6.01
C THR A 478 -33.09 15.76 7.30
N ALA A 479 -32.64 16.33 8.42
CA ALA A 479 -33.24 16.17 9.74
C ALA A 479 -34.64 16.80 9.79
N THR A 480 -34.82 18.02 9.29
CA THR A 480 -36.13 18.70 9.25
C THR A 480 -37.10 17.96 8.33
N THR A 481 -36.63 17.47 7.18
CA THR A 481 -37.47 16.68 6.26
C THR A 481 -37.90 15.36 6.91
N ARG A 482 -36.99 14.66 7.60
CA ARG A 482 -37.33 13.44 8.36
C ARG A 482 -38.32 13.73 9.48
N LEU A 483 -38.12 14.80 10.24
CA LEU A 483 -39.03 15.17 11.32
C LEU A 483 -40.42 15.53 10.79
N PHE A 484 -40.51 16.18 9.62
CA PHE A 484 -41.78 16.49 8.97
C PHE A 484 -42.62 15.26 8.63
N LEU A 485 -41.97 14.14 8.26
CA LEU A 485 -42.67 12.89 8.02
C LEU A 485 -43.30 12.27 9.27
N CYS A 486 -42.82 12.67 10.46
CA CYS A 486 -43.29 12.18 11.76
C CYS A 486 -44.26 13.18 12.42
N ARG A 487 -43.95 14.48 12.39
CA ARG A 487 -44.71 15.56 13.05
C ARG A 487 -44.99 16.71 12.07
N PRO A 488 -45.93 16.55 11.13
CA PRO A 488 -46.16 17.54 10.07
C PRO A 488 -46.69 18.87 10.59
N ALA A 489 -47.57 18.86 11.61
CA ALA A 489 -48.22 20.08 12.11
C ALA A 489 -47.23 21.10 12.69
N GLU A 490 -46.20 20.63 13.39
CA GLU A 490 -45.19 21.49 14.03
C GLU A 490 -44.11 21.94 13.03
N THR A 491 -43.80 21.13 12.03
CA THR A 491 -42.62 21.32 11.17
C THR A 491 -42.90 21.87 9.78
N GLN A 492 -44.18 21.97 9.38
CA GLN A 492 -44.55 22.40 8.03
C GLN A 492 -44.05 23.81 7.69
N ASP A 493 -44.22 24.78 8.60
CA ASP A 493 -43.79 26.16 8.39
C ASP A 493 -42.25 26.26 8.34
N MET A 494 -41.57 25.70 9.34
CA MET A 494 -40.11 25.72 9.42
C MET A 494 -39.44 25.04 8.22
N LEU A 495 -39.99 23.91 7.73
CA LEU A 495 -39.47 23.23 6.54
C LEU A 495 -39.67 24.10 5.28
N GLY A 496 -40.82 24.77 5.17
CA GLY A 496 -41.09 25.70 4.07
C GLY A 496 -40.10 26.86 4.03
N ARG A 497 -39.81 27.47 5.19
CA ARG A 497 -38.81 28.56 5.33
C ARG A 497 -37.41 28.07 4.95
N LEU A 498 -37.01 26.89 5.45
CA LEU A 498 -35.71 26.30 5.15
C LEU A 498 -35.55 25.98 3.65
N LEU A 499 -36.53 25.32 3.04
CA LEU A 499 -36.50 24.99 1.60
C LEU A 499 -36.47 26.24 0.74
N HIS A 500 -37.26 27.27 1.06
CA HIS A 500 -37.24 28.54 0.34
C HIS A 500 -35.84 29.17 0.37
N TYR A 501 -35.23 29.26 1.56
CA TYR A 501 -33.88 29.78 1.72
C TYR A 501 -32.84 28.96 0.93
N CYS A 502 -32.84 27.63 1.06
CA CYS A 502 -31.89 26.76 0.38
C CYS A 502 -32.05 26.72 -1.15
N ILE A 503 -33.26 26.96 -1.68
CA ILE A 503 -33.50 26.96 -3.13
C ILE A 503 -33.21 28.33 -3.74
N GLU A 504 -33.61 29.43 -3.11
CA GLU A 504 -33.54 30.76 -3.71
C GLU A 504 -32.27 31.53 -3.33
N GLU A 505 -31.83 31.43 -2.08
CA GLU A 505 -30.81 32.34 -1.54
C GLU A 505 -29.43 31.69 -1.35
N GLU A 506 -29.37 30.38 -1.19
CA GLU A 506 -28.11 29.67 -0.95
C GLU A 506 -27.24 29.58 -2.22
N THR A 507 -25.96 29.88 -2.07
CA THR A 507 -25.01 29.92 -3.19
C THR A 507 -24.44 28.55 -3.56
N ASP A 508 -24.40 27.62 -2.60
CA ASP A 508 -23.83 26.30 -2.79
C ASP A 508 -24.77 25.38 -3.57
N MET A 509 -24.23 24.74 -4.61
CA MET A 509 -25.02 23.88 -5.51
C MET A 509 -25.45 22.58 -4.84
N CYS A 510 -24.64 21.99 -3.95
CA CYS A 510 -24.98 20.73 -3.30
C CYS A 510 -26.19 20.91 -2.37
N VAL A 511 -26.19 21.99 -1.58
CA VAL A 511 -27.31 22.35 -0.68
C VAL A 511 -28.59 22.62 -1.48
N ARG A 512 -28.47 23.37 -2.57
CA ARG A 512 -29.60 23.69 -3.46
C ARG A 512 -30.17 22.44 -4.11
N ASP A 513 -29.33 21.56 -4.64
CA ASP A 513 -29.76 20.34 -5.31
C ASP A 513 -30.41 19.35 -4.34
N GLN A 514 -29.89 19.22 -3.12
CA GLN A 514 -30.52 18.40 -2.09
C GLN A 514 -31.90 18.97 -1.68
N ALA A 515 -32.02 20.28 -1.52
CA ALA A 515 -33.29 20.93 -1.23
C ALA A 515 -34.31 20.73 -2.36
N LEU A 516 -33.89 20.88 -3.63
CA LEU A 516 -34.73 20.61 -4.80
C LEU A 516 -35.14 19.14 -4.88
N LEU A 517 -34.24 18.21 -4.56
CA LEU A 517 -34.54 16.79 -4.49
C LEU A 517 -35.64 16.53 -3.45
N TYR A 518 -35.49 17.03 -2.22
CA TYR A 518 -36.50 16.85 -1.17
C TYR A 518 -37.82 17.52 -1.53
N TYR A 519 -37.80 18.71 -2.11
CA TYR A 519 -39.01 19.39 -2.57
C TYR A 519 -39.76 18.57 -3.63
N ARG A 520 -39.05 18.05 -4.64
CA ARG A 520 -39.65 17.20 -5.70
C ARG A 520 -40.14 15.87 -5.15
N LEU A 521 -39.40 15.27 -4.21
CA LEU A 521 -39.77 14.00 -3.57
C LEU A 521 -41.08 14.15 -2.78
N LEU A 522 -41.23 15.26 -2.04
CA LEU A 522 -42.46 15.57 -1.31
C LEU A 522 -43.65 15.77 -2.25
N HIS A 523 -43.44 16.32 -3.46
CA HIS A 523 -44.47 16.41 -4.51
C HIS A 523 -44.89 15.05 -5.07
N CYS A 524 -43.97 14.07 -5.15
CA CYS A 524 -44.28 12.71 -5.58
C CYS A 524 -45.12 11.93 -4.54
N GLY A 525 -45.04 12.32 -3.26
CA GLY A 525 -45.89 11.78 -2.20
C GLY A 525 -45.12 11.47 -0.91
N ILE A 526 -45.82 11.57 0.23
CA ILE A 526 -45.25 11.38 1.58
C ILE A 526 -44.74 9.95 1.79
N GLU A 527 -45.48 8.94 1.31
CA GLU A 527 -45.10 7.53 1.49
C GLU A 527 -43.84 7.16 0.69
N GLU A 528 -43.70 7.65 -0.54
CA GLU A 528 -42.48 7.43 -1.34
C GLU A 528 -41.29 8.19 -0.73
N THR A 529 -41.52 9.39 -0.22
CA THR A 529 -40.51 10.16 0.53
C THR A 529 -40.04 9.40 1.76
N ARG A 530 -40.96 8.78 2.50
CA ARG A 530 -40.67 7.97 3.68
C ARG A 530 -39.82 6.76 3.33
N LYS A 531 -40.15 6.03 2.26
CA LYS A 531 -39.36 4.87 1.79
C LYS A 531 -37.92 5.23 1.47
N VAL A 532 -37.69 6.37 0.80
CA VAL A 532 -36.34 6.80 0.40
C VAL A 532 -35.52 7.29 1.59
N LEU A 533 -36.12 8.03 2.53
CA LEU A 533 -35.41 8.66 3.65
C LEU A 533 -35.23 7.77 4.88
N GLN A 534 -36.13 6.81 5.12
CA GLN A 534 -36.06 5.87 6.24
C GLN A 534 -35.33 4.56 5.89
N GLY A 535 -34.95 4.36 4.62
CA GLY A 535 -34.08 3.24 4.25
C GLY A 535 -32.74 3.33 4.98
N ARG A 536 -32.30 2.24 5.63
CA ARG A 536 -30.93 2.14 6.16
C ARG A 536 -29.96 2.16 4.98
N ARG A 537 -29.47 3.33 4.60
CA ARG A 537 -28.29 3.43 3.74
C ARG A 537 -27.08 3.08 4.58
N SER A 538 -26.30 2.10 4.17
CA SER A 538 -24.97 1.87 4.73
C SER A 538 -24.17 3.17 4.58
N ASP A 539 -23.90 3.87 5.68
CA ASP A 539 -22.98 5.00 5.66
C ASP A 539 -21.56 4.43 5.55
N PRO A 540 -20.83 4.68 4.44
CA PRO A 540 -19.47 4.17 4.28
C PRO A 540 -18.52 4.71 5.35
N SER A 541 -18.81 5.86 5.97
CA SER A 541 -18.01 6.43 7.07
C SER A 541 -18.08 5.60 8.36
N LEU A 542 -19.15 4.80 8.53
CA LEU A 542 -19.34 3.90 9.68
C LEU A 542 -18.73 2.51 9.44
N GLY A 543 -18.10 2.27 8.29
CA GLY A 543 -17.31 1.06 8.03
C GLY A 543 -16.18 0.83 9.04
N VAL A 544 -15.73 1.89 9.72
CA VAL A 544 -14.75 1.84 10.83
C VAL A 544 -15.31 1.10 12.05
N LEU A 545 -16.62 1.07 12.24
CA LEU A 545 -17.28 0.42 13.38
C LEU A 545 -17.75 -0.99 13.08
N ILE A 546 -17.89 -1.35 11.81
CA ILE A 546 -18.16 -2.73 11.37
C ILE A 546 -16.84 -3.47 11.50
N GLY A 547 -16.65 -4.17 12.63
CA GLY A 547 -15.42 -4.88 12.95
C GLY A 547 -14.84 -5.59 11.73
N ARG A 548 -13.59 -5.24 11.37
CA ARG A 548 -12.91 -5.83 10.22
C ARG A 548 -12.74 -7.34 10.47
N PRO A 549 -12.89 -8.18 9.42
CA PRO A 549 -12.43 -9.56 9.51
C PRO A 549 -10.93 -9.56 9.85
N ALA A 550 -10.47 -10.58 10.58
CA ALA A 550 -9.07 -10.70 10.93
C ALA A 550 -8.21 -10.82 9.66
N ASP A 551 -7.23 -9.93 9.51
CA ASP A 551 -6.34 -9.93 8.35
C ASP A 551 -5.36 -11.12 8.48
N PRO A 552 -5.25 -12.00 7.46
CA PRO A 552 -4.32 -13.13 7.54
C PRO A 552 -2.88 -12.64 7.63
N VAL A 553 -2.08 -13.33 8.45
CA VAL A 553 -0.66 -13.00 8.72
C VAL A 553 0.17 -12.87 7.44
N SER A 554 -0.17 -13.64 6.40
CA SER A 554 0.51 -13.61 5.10
C SER A 554 0.44 -12.26 4.38
N GLN A 555 -0.57 -11.43 4.65
CA GLN A 555 -0.73 -10.12 3.99
C GLN A 555 0.33 -9.11 4.41
N TRP A 556 0.75 -9.13 5.68
CA TRP A 556 1.65 -8.12 6.25
C TRP A 556 2.99 -8.67 6.74
N ALA A 557 3.16 -10.00 6.82
CA ALA A 557 4.43 -10.61 7.26
C ALA A 557 5.65 -10.07 6.49
N CYS A 558 5.47 -9.79 5.19
CA CYS A 558 6.52 -9.25 4.33
C CYS A 558 6.87 -7.78 4.59
N SER A 559 5.95 -7.01 5.18
CA SER A 559 6.11 -5.59 5.46
C SER A 559 6.27 -5.27 6.93
N PHE A 560 6.32 -6.28 7.80
CA PHE A 560 6.45 -6.11 9.25
C PHE A 560 7.70 -5.30 9.66
N ASN A 561 8.82 -5.39 8.95
CA ASN A 561 10.02 -4.58 9.24
C ASN A 561 10.17 -3.37 8.31
N THR A 562 9.06 -2.82 7.81
CA THR A 562 9.02 -1.64 6.93
C THR A 562 8.28 -0.48 7.59
N LEU A 563 8.16 0.65 6.90
CA LEU A 563 7.39 1.81 7.40
C LEU A 563 5.88 1.69 7.12
N GLU A 564 5.43 0.64 6.43
CA GLU A 564 4.01 0.42 6.11
C GLU A 564 3.09 0.35 7.36
N PRO A 565 3.47 -0.34 8.46
CA PRO A 565 2.67 -0.35 9.69
C PRO A 565 2.44 1.04 10.30
N LEU A 566 3.27 2.03 9.98
CA LEU A 566 3.11 3.41 10.45
C LEU A 566 2.08 4.19 9.62
N ARG A 567 1.94 3.85 8.33
CA ARG A 567 0.99 4.51 7.40
C ARG A 567 -0.45 4.06 7.60
N LEU A 568 -0.67 2.82 8.02
CA LEU A 568 -2.02 2.31 8.32
C LEU A 568 -2.75 3.14 9.38
N GLY A 569 -1.99 3.89 10.17
CA GLY A 569 -2.51 4.78 11.18
C GLY A 569 -2.98 6.16 10.72
N THR A 570 -2.58 6.65 9.53
CA THR A 570 -3.05 7.96 9.00
C THR A 570 -4.41 7.85 8.31
N ILE A 571 -4.74 6.69 7.75
CA ILE A 571 -6.06 6.43 7.15
C ILE A 571 -7.19 6.53 8.20
N GLU A 572 -6.89 6.29 9.48
CA GLU A 572 -7.85 6.45 10.59
C GLU A 572 -7.99 7.89 11.10
N ALA A 573 -7.06 8.80 10.75
CA ALA A 573 -7.08 10.21 11.15
C ALA A 573 -7.51 11.14 10.00
N GLU A 574 -7.35 10.74 8.75
CA GLU A 574 -7.75 11.53 7.56
C GLU A 574 -9.26 11.43 7.25
N SER A 575 -10.03 10.64 7.99
CA SER A 575 -11.50 10.68 7.90
C SER A 575 -12.14 11.85 8.67
N THR A 576 -11.36 12.77 9.25
CA THR A 576 -11.86 13.97 9.97
C THR A 576 -11.73 15.28 9.19
N THR A 577 -11.29 15.25 7.93
CA THR A 577 -11.49 16.35 6.98
C THR A 577 -12.29 15.83 5.80
N ARG A 578 -13.61 16.04 5.85
CA ARG A 578 -14.48 15.86 4.69
C ARG A 578 -14.09 16.84 3.61
N GLU A 579 -13.65 16.30 2.48
CA GLU A 579 -14.03 16.88 1.19
C GLU A 579 -15.50 16.49 0.92
N SER A 580 -16.26 17.46 0.42
CA SER A 580 -17.66 17.33 0.01
C SER A 580 -17.85 16.22 -1.03
N PRO A 581 -19.06 15.64 -1.16
CA PRO A 581 -19.33 14.60 -2.14
C PRO A 581 -19.47 15.23 -3.52
N GLU A 582 -18.37 15.37 -4.26
CA GLU A 582 -18.47 15.43 -5.70
C GLU A 582 -18.73 14.02 -6.24
N HIS A 583 -19.69 13.96 -7.16
CA HIS A 583 -20.07 12.79 -7.93
C HIS A 583 -18.86 11.94 -8.34
N VAL A 584 -18.98 10.63 -8.17
CA VAL A 584 -18.07 9.65 -8.73
C VAL A 584 -18.26 9.59 -10.25
N PRO A 585 -17.24 9.93 -11.05
CA PRO A 585 -16.88 9.14 -12.21
C PRO A 585 -15.68 8.26 -11.81
N PHE A 586 -15.90 6.95 -11.86
CA PHE A 586 -14.81 5.97 -11.91
C PHE A 586 -14.00 6.25 -13.18
N ASP A 587 -12.71 6.60 -13.06
CA ASP A 587 -11.60 5.73 -13.50
C ASP A 587 -10.21 6.40 -13.35
N SER A 588 -9.19 5.53 -13.36
CA SER A 588 -7.75 5.74 -13.58
C SER A 588 -6.88 6.11 -12.37
N GLY A 589 -6.20 5.08 -11.84
CA GLY A 589 -5.30 5.19 -10.68
C GLY A 589 -3.95 5.87 -10.96
N PRO A 590 -3.05 5.92 -9.96
CA PRO A 590 -1.67 6.31 -10.18
C PRO A 590 -0.73 5.10 -10.16
N LYS A 591 0.22 5.19 -11.07
CA LYS A 591 1.30 4.24 -11.36
C LYS A 591 2.24 4.05 -10.15
N THR A 592 2.77 2.83 -10.11
CA THR A 592 4.12 2.44 -9.65
C THR A 592 5.17 3.55 -9.68
N ASP A 593 5.91 3.68 -8.59
CA ASP A 593 7.24 4.32 -8.56
C ASP A 593 8.25 3.47 -9.35
N LEU A 594 8.87 4.12 -10.33
CA LEU A 594 10.26 3.92 -10.73
C LEU A 594 11.00 5.20 -10.34
N GLN A 595 12.09 5.08 -9.58
CA GLN A 595 12.92 6.24 -9.18
C GLN A 595 13.86 6.71 -10.31
N GLU A 596 13.80 8.02 -10.51
CA GLU A 596 14.91 9.00 -10.67
C GLU A 596 15.81 9.02 -11.92
N THR A 597 15.75 10.17 -12.61
CA THR A 597 16.84 11.11 -13.03
C THR A 597 16.26 11.96 -14.20
N LEU A 598 16.41 13.27 -14.38
CA LEU A 598 17.25 14.36 -13.88
C LEU A 598 16.59 15.71 -14.24
N ASN A 599 16.91 16.73 -13.44
CA ASN A 599 17.12 18.14 -13.77
C ASN A 599 16.07 19.00 -14.49
N CYS A 600 15.79 20.10 -13.79
CA CYS A 600 15.04 21.28 -14.17
C CYS A 600 15.76 22.12 -15.25
N SER A 601 15.07 22.44 -16.34
CA SER A 601 15.16 23.78 -16.95
C SER A 601 13.89 24.09 -17.75
N ARG A 602 13.09 24.96 -17.12
CA ARG A 602 12.14 25.92 -17.68
C ARG A 602 12.41 26.31 -19.15
N VAL A 603 11.37 26.34 -19.99
CA VAL A 603 10.93 27.48 -20.85
C VAL A 603 9.76 27.05 -21.74
N GLU A 604 8.65 27.76 -21.53
CA GLU A 604 7.61 28.24 -22.46
C GLU A 604 6.84 27.36 -23.45
N GLU A 605 5.57 27.78 -23.55
CA GLU A 605 4.49 27.36 -24.40
C GLU A 605 4.76 27.49 -25.92
N VAL A 606 3.86 26.83 -26.67
CA VAL A 606 3.27 27.22 -27.97
C VAL A 606 3.53 26.24 -29.14
N ARG A 607 2.42 25.58 -29.51
CA ARG A 607 1.95 25.14 -30.84
C ARG A 607 2.97 25.07 -32.00
N SER A 608 3.02 23.92 -32.69
CA SER A 608 2.54 23.73 -34.09
C SER A 608 3.03 22.41 -34.72
N ASP A 609 2.09 21.73 -35.37
CA ASP A 609 2.16 21.05 -36.69
C ASP A 609 3.19 19.94 -37.05
N LEU A 610 2.61 18.81 -37.51
CA LEU A 610 2.98 17.99 -38.67
C LEU A 610 4.39 17.36 -38.78
N HIS A 611 4.49 16.03 -38.59
CA HIS A 611 4.69 15.02 -39.66
C HIS A 611 5.13 13.65 -39.12
N SER A 612 4.51 12.62 -39.70
CA SER A 612 4.88 11.20 -39.82
C SER A 612 6.32 10.75 -39.47
N THR A 613 6.44 9.59 -38.81
CA THR A 613 7.04 8.35 -39.37
C THR A 613 6.78 7.14 -38.47
N ASP A 614 6.37 6.04 -39.10
CA ASP A 614 6.15 4.70 -38.56
C ASP A 614 7.41 4.02 -38.01
N SER A 615 7.21 3.05 -37.11
CA SER A 615 7.66 1.64 -37.21
C SER A 615 8.05 1.03 -35.85
N SER A 616 7.17 0.19 -35.29
CA SER A 616 7.56 -0.93 -34.39
C SER A 616 6.40 -1.83 -33.92
N ALA A 617 5.16 -1.63 -34.35
CA ALA A 617 4.00 -2.43 -33.91
C ALA A 617 3.69 -3.68 -34.77
N ASP A 618 4.46 -3.97 -35.82
CA ASP A 618 4.06 -4.91 -36.89
C ASP A 618 4.53 -6.37 -36.75
N VAL A 619 4.98 -6.83 -35.57
CA VAL A 619 5.63 -8.17 -35.47
C VAL A 619 4.76 -9.29 -34.90
N LEU A 620 3.49 -9.05 -34.52
CA LEU A 620 2.60 -10.12 -34.03
C LEU A 620 1.31 -10.33 -34.83
N ALA A 621 1.09 -9.58 -35.91
CA ALA A 621 -0.09 -9.72 -36.76
C ALA A 621 0.31 -10.18 -38.18
N SER A 622 0.77 -11.41 -38.33
CA SER A 622 0.90 -12.02 -39.65
C SER A 622 0.47 -13.48 -39.63
N ASN A 623 -0.84 -13.71 -39.85
CA ASN A 623 -1.36 -14.71 -40.79
C ASN A 623 -2.90 -14.67 -40.85
N VAL A 624 -3.40 -14.06 -41.93
CA VAL A 624 -4.66 -14.31 -42.67
C VAL A 624 -6.01 -14.13 -41.95
N THR A 625 -6.60 -12.94 -42.02
CA THR A 625 -7.80 -12.57 -42.84
C THR A 625 -8.11 -11.07 -42.61
N ALA A 626 -8.81 -10.43 -43.56
CA ALA A 626 -8.89 -8.99 -43.72
C ALA A 626 -9.38 -8.18 -42.49
N HIS A 627 -8.58 -7.18 -42.08
CA HIS A 627 -8.90 -5.93 -41.38
C HIS A 627 -10.08 -5.90 -40.37
N LEU A 628 -10.04 -6.73 -39.33
CA LEU A 628 -10.83 -6.54 -38.11
C LEU A 628 -9.98 -5.87 -37.04
N SER A 629 -10.32 -4.63 -36.65
CA SER A 629 -9.72 -3.96 -35.49
C SER A 629 -10.67 -3.99 -34.29
N LEU A 630 -10.17 -4.45 -33.14
CA LEU A 630 -10.92 -4.48 -31.88
C LEU A 630 -10.67 -3.17 -31.11
N SER A 631 -11.73 -2.63 -30.51
CA SER A 631 -11.70 -1.36 -29.77
C SER A 631 -12.55 -1.43 -28.51
N LEU A 632 -12.12 -0.75 -27.45
CA LEU A 632 -12.80 -0.69 -26.15
C LEU A 632 -13.74 0.52 -26.02
N SER A 633 -13.84 1.35 -27.06
CA SER A 633 -14.68 2.53 -27.12
C SER A 633 -15.94 2.29 -27.97
N PRO A 634 -17.14 2.64 -27.50
CA PRO A 634 -17.48 3.19 -26.18
C PRO A 634 -17.37 2.13 -25.06
N ALA A 635 -16.95 2.59 -23.87
CA ALA A 635 -16.87 1.73 -22.69
C ALA A 635 -18.27 1.38 -22.18
N LEU A 636 -18.48 0.11 -21.84
CA LEU A 636 -19.72 -0.39 -21.25
C LEU A 636 -19.59 -0.51 -19.74
N SER A 637 -20.55 0.06 -19.01
CA SER A 637 -20.67 -0.18 -17.57
C SER A 637 -21.19 -1.61 -17.29
N PRO A 638 -20.87 -2.21 -16.13
CA PRO A 638 -21.40 -3.52 -15.75
C PRO A 638 -22.94 -3.57 -15.73
N GLU A 639 -23.60 -2.49 -15.32
CA GLU A 639 -25.07 -2.38 -15.29
C GLU A 639 -25.68 -2.34 -16.70
N GLU A 640 -25.04 -1.66 -17.65
CA GLU A 640 -25.46 -1.64 -19.05
C GLU A 640 -25.20 -2.98 -19.73
N PHE A 641 -24.08 -3.64 -19.43
CA PHE A 641 -23.81 -5.00 -19.88
C PHE A 641 -24.91 -5.96 -19.39
N GLU A 642 -25.24 -5.94 -18.10
CA GLU A 642 -26.28 -6.81 -17.54
C GLU A 642 -27.64 -6.54 -18.18
N ARG A 643 -28.02 -5.26 -18.34
CA ARG A 643 -29.26 -4.87 -19.01
C ARG A 643 -29.31 -5.40 -20.45
N LEU A 644 -28.25 -5.20 -21.23
CA LEU A 644 -28.17 -5.67 -22.62
C LEU A 644 -28.15 -7.21 -22.69
N TRP A 645 -27.41 -7.87 -21.80
CA TRP A 645 -27.28 -9.31 -21.75
C TRP A 645 -28.61 -10.00 -21.42
N MET A 646 -29.33 -9.49 -20.41
CA MET A 646 -30.62 -10.00 -19.94
C MET A 646 -31.77 -9.70 -20.92
N GLN A 647 -31.83 -8.48 -21.47
CA GLN A 647 -32.79 -8.15 -22.53
C GLN A 647 -32.62 -9.09 -23.73
N ARG A 648 -31.39 -9.44 -24.07
CA ARG A 648 -31.03 -10.39 -25.15
C ARG A 648 -31.15 -11.86 -24.76
N GLN A 649 -31.39 -12.20 -23.49
CA GLN A 649 -31.64 -13.56 -23.03
C GLN A 649 -33.14 -13.87 -22.97
N ALA A 650 -33.97 -12.89 -22.61
CA ALA A 650 -35.43 -13.00 -22.64
C ALA A 650 -35.97 -13.27 -24.05
N LEU A 651 -35.37 -12.67 -25.08
CA LEU A 651 -35.69 -12.92 -26.50
C LEU A 651 -35.41 -14.37 -26.95
N HIS A 652 -34.51 -15.08 -26.28
CA HIS A 652 -34.05 -16.42 -26.66
C HIS A 652 -34.77 -17.55 -25.93
N ALA A 653 -35.41 -17.26 -24.78
CA ALA A 653 -36.16 -18.23 -23.99
C ALA A 653 -37.62 -18.40 -24.47
N ASP A 654 -38.17 -17.42 -25.20
CA ASP A 654 -39.60 -17.34 -25.51
C ASP A 654 -39.96 -17.74 -26.97
N GLN A 655 -39.00 -18.19 -27.79
CA GLN A 655 -39.26 -18.50 -29.21
C GLN A 655 -38.83 -19.92 -29.58
N GLY A 656 -39.79 -20.84 -29.45
CA GLY A 656 -39.78 -22.09 -30.17
C GLY A 656 -39.97 -21.83 -31.67
N VAL A 657 -39.16 -22.53 -32.48
CA VAL A 657 -39.25 -22.73 -33.94
C VAL A 657 -40.49 -22.12 -34.59
N GLU A 658 -40.43 -20.86 -35.01
CA GLU A 658 -40.99 -20.36 -36.27
C GLU A 658 -40.65 -18.88 -36.51
N GLN A 659 -40.24 -18.61 -37.75
CA GLN A 659 -39.65 -17.40 -38.32
C GLN A 659 -40.31 -16.06 -37.94
N MET A 660 -39.54 -15.18 -37.30
CA MET A 660 -39.57 -13.74 -37.54
C MET A 660 -38.13 -13.23 -37.65
N LYS A 661 -37.82 -12.58 -38.78
CA LYS A 661 -36.51 -11.98 -39.05
C LYS A 661 -36.39 -10.66 -38.28
N ASP A 662 -35.82 -10.69 -37.08
CA ASP A 662 -35.17 -9.50 -36.54
C ASP A 662 -33.82 -9.37 -37.26
N GLU A 663 -33.74 -8.44 -38.21
CA GLU A 663 -32.59 -8.32 -39.13
C GLU A 663 -31.29 -7.81 -38.45
N ASP A 664 -31.34 -7.42 -37.17
CA ASP A 664 -30.26 -6.70 -36.50
C ASP A 664 -29.50 -7.48 -35.40
N TYR A 665 -29.81 -8.75 -35.13
CA TYR A 665 -29.22 -9.50 -34.00
C TYR A 665 -28.66 -10.88 -34.41
N ALA A 666 -27.47 -11.23 -33.88
CA ALA A 666 -26.86 -12.55 -34.03
C ALA A 666 -26.39 -13.12 -32.68
N CYS A 667 -26.61 -14.42 -32.48
CA CYS A 667 -26.17 -15.20 -31.32
C CYS A 667 -25.42 -16.44 -31.82
N LEU A 668 -24.22 -16.66 -31.31
CA LEU A 668 -23.38 -17.82 -31.64
C LEU A 668 -22.96 -18.51 -30.34
N GLU A 669 -23.24 -19.82 -30.25
CA GLU A 669 -22.68 -20.67 -29.20
C GLU A 669 -21.64 -21.61 -29.82
N GLU A 670 -20.42 -21.59 -29.30
CA GLU A 670 -19.32 -22.45 -29.75
C GLU A 670 -18.60 -23.08 -28.56
N HIS A 671 -18.06 -24.29 -28.74
CA HIS A 671 -17.34 -25.00 -27.68
C HIS A 671 -15.86 -25.06 -28.06
N VAL A 672 -15.02 -24.40 -27.29
CA VAL A 672 -13.57 -24.32 -27.52
C VAL A 672 -12.86 -25.30 -26.58
N GLN A 673 -12.05 -26.20 -27.15
CA GLN A 673 -11.19 -27.09 -26.37
C GLN A 673 -9.96 -26.31 -25.89
N CYS A 674 -9.80 -26.14 -24.57
CA CYS A 674 -8.61 -25.50 -24.00
C CYS A 674 -8.22 -26.15 -22.66
N PRO A 675 -7.04 -26.80 -22.57
CA PRO A 675 -6.67 -27.61 -21.40
C PRO A 675 -6.23 -26.79 -20.17
N ALA A 676 -5.89 -25.50 -20.30
CA ALA A 676 -5.23 -24.72 -19.24
C ALA A 676 -6.11 -23.69 -18.52
N VAL A 677 -7.32 -23.42 -19.00
CA VAL A 677 -8.20 -22.36 -18.47
C VAL A 677 -8.53 -22.50 -16.96
N PRO A 678 -8.75 -23.70 -16.37
CA PRO A 678 -9.03 -23.79 -14.94
C PRO A 678 -7.81 -23.51 -14.03
N HIS A 679 -6.60 -23.36 -14.59
CA HIS A 679 -5.37 -23.09 -13.85
C HIS A 679 -4.80 -21.68 -14.08
N CYS A 680 -5.39 -20.89 -15.00
CA CYS A 680 -4.95 -19.53 -15.28
C CYS A 680 -5.46 -18.55 -14.20
N SER A 681 -4.57 -17.67 -13.72
CA SER A 681 -4.98 -16.61 -12.81
C SER A 681 -5.92 -15.62 -13.53
N PRO A 682 -6.93 -15.04 -12.83
CA PRO A 682 -7.83 -14.04 -13.42
C PRO A 682 -7.07 -12.86 -14.03
N GLN A 683 -5.93 -12.49 -13.41
CA GLN A 683 -5.08 -11.39 -13.83
C GLN A 683 -4.33 -11.71 -15.13
N SER A 684 -3.86 -12.94 -15.31
CA SER A 684 -3.20 -13.39 -16.54
C SER A 684 -4.17 -13.41 -17.73
N LEU A 685 -5.40 -13.91 -17.52
CA LEU A 685 -6.43 -13.89 -18.55
C LEU A 685 -6.85 -12.45 -18.89
N HIS A 686 -7.05 -11.60 -17.88
CA HIS A 686 -7.37 -10.19 -18.08
C HIS A 686 -6.29 -9.47 -18.91
N ALA A 687 -5.02 -9.64 -18.55
CA ALA A 687 -3.91 -9.03 -19.27
C ALA A 687 -3.82 -9.50 -20.73
N ALA A 688 -3.97 -10.80 -20.98
CA ALA A 688 -3.93 -11.35 -22.34
C ALA A 688 -5.11 -10.88 -23.20
N MET A 689 -6.31 -10.76 -22.62
CA MET A 689 -7.49 -10.23 -23.32
C MET A 689 -7.34 -8.73 -23.62
N GLN A 690 -6.77 -7.96 -22.69
CA GLN A 690 -6.50 -6.53 -22.90
C GLN A 690 -5.48 -6.26 -24.01
N LEU A 691 -4.47 -7.12 -24.19
CA LEU A 691 -3.51 -7.00 -25.30
C LEU A 691 -4.17 -7.03 -26.68
N VAL A 692 -5.37 -7.60 -26.79
CA VAL A 692 -6.14 -7.68 -28.04
C VAL A 692 -7.43 -6.84 -27.98
N ASN A 693 -7.52 -5.86 -27.07
CA ASN A 693 -8.67 -4.97 -26.89
C ASN A 693 -10.00 -5.71 -26.60
N ILE A 694 -9.94 -6.73 -25.74
CA ILE A 694 -11.10 -7.42 -25.18
C ILE A 694 -11.16 -7.11 -23.68
N GLN A 695 -12.25 -6.51 -23.21
CA GLN A 695 -12.41 -6.16 -21.80
C GLN A 695 -13.20 -7.25 -21.07
N THR A 696 -12.63 -7.77 -19.99
CA THR A 696 -13.35 -8.67 -19.06
C THR A 696 -14.03 -7.83 -17.97
N LEU A 697 -15.34 -7.98 -17.79
CA LEU A 697 -16.13 -7.18 -16.85
C LEU A 697 -16.27 -7.83 -15.46
N ALA A 698 -16.47 -9.15 -15.44
CA ALA A 698 -16.67 -9.90 -14.22
C ALA A 698 -16.08 -11.30 -14.35
N PHE A 699 -15.52 -11.78 -13.25
CA PHE A 699 -14.83 -13.06 -13.16
C PHE A 699 -15.27 -13.79 -11.88
N THR A 700 -15.63 -15.07 -11.99
CA THR A 700 -15.89 -15.91 -10.81
C THR A 700 -14.59 -16.19 -10.05
N PRO A 701 -14.54 -16.08 -8.72
CA PRO A 701 -13.31 -16.29 -7.94
C PRO A 701 -12.56 -17.60 -8.29
N PRO A 702 -11.21 -17.62 -8.21
CA PRO A 702 -10.46 -18.84 -8.48
C PRO A 702 -10.91 -19.98 -7.54
N ASN A 703 -11.09 -21.20 -8.10
CA ASN A 703 -11.57 -22.42 -7.44
C ASN A 703 -13.09 -22.56 -7.20
N THR A 704 -13.94 -21.69 -7.76
CA THR A 704 -15.40 -21.93 -7.80
C THR A 704 -15.85 -22.50 -9.14
N LEU A 705 -16.53 -23.66 -9.09
CA LEU A 705 -17.19 -24.26 -10.25
C LEU A 705 -18.71 -24.03 -10.13
N PRO A 706 -19.42 -23.65 -11.21
CA PRO A 706 -18.91 -23.40 -12.56
C PRO A 706 -18.16 -22.08 -12.67
N TRP A 707 -17.07 -22.09 -13.44
CA TRP A 707 -16.25 -20.92 -13.71
C TRP A 707 -16.87 -20.10 -14.84
N ARG A 708 -17.00 -18.78 -14.67
CA ARG A 708 -17.61 -17.86 -15.63
C ARG A 708 -16.83 -16.57 -15.80
N VAL A 709 -16.74 -16.11 -17.04
CA VAL A 709 -16.15 -14.81 -17.41
C VAL A 709 -17.05 -14.10 -18.40
N TYR A 710 -17.38 -12.85 -18.09
CA TYR A 710 -18.12 -11.98 -19.00
C TYR A 710 -17.19 -10.97 -19.65
N LEU A 711 -17.32 -10.81 -20.96
CA LEU A 711 -16.41 -10.00 -21.77
C LEU A 711 -17.16 -9.22 -22.85
N TYR A 712 -16.58 -8.11 -23.29
CA TYR A 712 -17.10 -7.32 -24.41
C TYR A 712 -15.98 -6.71 -25.25
N THR A 713 -16.30 -6.40 -26.50
CA THR A 713 -15.46 -5.62 -27.40
C THR A 713 -16.31 -4.96 -28.49
N ASN A 714 -15.79 -3.88 -29.10
CA ASN A 714 -16.37 -3.28 -30.29
C ASN A 714 -15.47 -3.58 -31.51
N THR A 715 -16.03 -4.22 -32.52
CA THR A 715 -15.32 -4.48 -33.78
C THR A 715 -15.48 -3.32 -34.75
N GLN A 716 -14.38 -2.93 -35.39
CA GLN A 716 -14.36 -1.96 -36.49
C GLN A 716 -13.71 -2.60 -37.72
N TYR A 717 -14.38 -2.55 -38.86
CA TYR A 717 -13.84 -2.99 -40.15
C TYR A 717 -13.11 -1.84 -40.84
N ALA A 718 -11.86 -2.06 -41.27
CA ALA A 718 -11.17 -1.10 -42.13
C ALA A 718 -11.46 -1.42 -43.61
N CYS A 719 -12.58 -0.93 -44.14
CA CYS A 719 -12.79 -0.88 -45.59
C CYS A 719 -13.61 0.34 -46.05
N SER A 720 -13.40 0.74 -47.30
CA SER A 720 -13.52 2.09 -47.86
C SER A 720 -14.93 2.74 -47.91
N ALA A 721 -14.96 4.05 -47.65
CA ALA A 721 -15.89 5.06 -48.18
C ALA A 721 -17.36 5.14 -47.69
N SER A 722 -17.78 4.37 -46.68
CA SER A 722 -19.05 4.63 -45.96
C SER A 722 -18.86 4.55 -44.44
N LYS A 723 -19.69 5.29 -43.67
CA LYS A 723 -19.59 5.46 -42.20
C LYS A 723 -19.13 4.18 -41.46
N PRO A 724 -18.15 4.24 -40.53
CA PRO A 724 -17.73 3.07 -39.77
C PRO A 724 -18.92 2.53 -38.95
N GLN A 725 -19.34 1.31 -39.23
CA GLN A 725 -20.29 0.59 -38.40
C GLN A 725 -19.49 -0.12 -37.29
N SER A 726 -19.60 0.39 -36.06
CA SER A 726 -19.04 -0.27 -34.88
C SER A 726 -20.04 -1.32 -34.40
N THR A 727 -19.58 -2.56 -34.30
CA THR A 727 -20.45 -3.66 -33.86
C THR A 727 -20.06 -4.12 -32.47
N LEU A 728 -21.01 -4.15 -31.54
CA LEU A 728 -20.78 -4.53 -30.15
C LEU A 728 -20.94 -6.04 -30.00
N ILE A 729 -19.89 -6.71 -29.52
CA ILE A 729 -19.88 -8.13 -29.17
C ILE A 729 -19.85 -8.26 -27.65
N LEU A 730 -20.81 -9.01 -27.10
CA LEU A 730 -20.85 -9.45 -25.70
C LEU A 730 -20.58 -10.95 -25.65
N GLY A 731 -19.79 -11.41 -24.69
CA GLY A 731 -19.44 -12.82 -24.55
C GLY A 731 -19.51 -13.33 -23.11
N GLU A 732 -19.88 -14.60 -22.97
CA GLU A 732 -19.75 -15.39 -21.74
C GLU A 732 -18.90 -16.63 -22.04
N LEU A 733 -17.84 -16.81 -21.24
CA LEU A 733 -17.06 -18.04 -21.18
C LEU A 733 -17.53 -18.82 -19.96
N LEU A 734 -18.02 -20.04 -20.16
CA LEU A 734 -18.51 -20.92 -19.11
C LEU A 734 -17.75 -22.24 -19.13
N TYR A 735 -17.14 -22.59 -18.01
CA TYR A 735 -16.56 -23.90 -17.77
C TYR A 735 -17.34 -24.61 -16.66
N PRO A 736 -18.10 -25.68 -16.97
CA PRO A 736 -19.03 -26.29 -16.03
C PRO A 736 -18.34 -27.11 -14.92
N GLY A 737 -17.11 -27.59 -15.14
CA GLY A 737 -16.37 -28.43 -14.20
C GLY A 737 -16.85 -29.88 -14.17
N GLY A 738 -15.91 -30.84 -14.30
CA GLY A 738 -16.22 -32.27 -14.27
C GLY A 738 -16.75 -32.72 -12.90
N VAL A 739 -17.90 -33.39 -12.88
CA VAL A 739 -18.47 -34.01 -11.68
C VAL A 739 -17.64 -35.24 -11.32
N LYS A 740 -16.69 -35.12 -10.38
CA LYS A 740 -16.20 -36.29 -9.64
C LYS A 740 -17.30 -36.71 -8.67
N GLY A 741 -18.11 -37.70 -9.05
CA GLY A 741 -19.07 -38.33 -8.16
C GLY A 741 -18.38 -38.93 -6.94
N THR A 742 -18.64 -38.36 -5.77
CA THR A 742 -18.37 -38.95 -4.46
C THR A 742 -19.34 -40.10 -4.20
N GLY A 743 -18.85 -41.27 -3.81
CA GLY A 743 -19.68 -42.40 -3.41
C GLY A 743 -19.11 -43.11 -2.19
N ASP A 744 -19.35 -42.54 -1.00
CA ASP A 744 -19.35 -43.28 0.27
C ASP A 744 -20.80 -43.43 0.71
N GLY A 745 -21.26 -44.68 0.89
CA GLY A 745 -22.62 -45.00 1.33
C GLY A 745 -22.95 -46.47 1.18
N GLU A 746 -22.84 -47.20 2.27
CA GLU A 746 -23.10 -48.63 2.47
C GLU A 746 -24.42 -49.14 1.87
N THR A 747 -24.41 -50.35 1.28
CA THR A 747 -25.40 -51.39 1.61
C THR A 747 -24.98 -52.76 1.08
N LEU A 748 -25.08 -53.74 1.98
CA LEU A 748 -24.93 -55.18 1.79
C LEU A 748 -26.00 -55.73 0.83
N ALA A 749 -25.62 -56.55 -0.15
CA ALA A 749 -26.31 -57.79 -0.51
C ALA A 749 -25.50 -58.63 -1.51
N GLU A 750 -25.54 -59.93 -1.26
CA GLU A 750 -24.85 -61.06 -1.88
C GLU A 750 -25.09 -61.24 -3.39
N GLY A 751 -24.13 -61.86 -4.09
CA GLY A 751 -24.47 -62.69 -5.27
C GLY A 751 -23.47 -62.79 -6.42
N ARG A 752 -22.57 -63.78 -6.31
CA ARG A 752 -22.00 -64.63 -7.39
C ARG A 752 -21.03 -64.04 -8.42
N GLU A 753 -19.81 -64.58 -8.33
CA GLU A 753 -18.82 -64.79 -9.38
C GLU A 753 -19.42 -65.49 -10.62
N ASN A 754 -19.18 -64.98 -11.83
CA ASN A 754 -18.08 -65.41 -12.71
C ASN A 754 -18.27 -64.89 -14.14
N LYS A 755 -17.17 -64.30 -14.64
CA LYS A 755 -16.58 -64.44 -15.98
C LYS A 755 -17.52 -64.56 -17.19
N GLU A 756 -17.50 -63.53 -18.03
CA GLU A 756 -17.16 -63.70 -19.44
C GLU A 756 -16.52 -62.39 -19.94
N GLU A 757 -15.29 -62.55 -20.41
CA GLU A 757 -14.36 -61.55 -20.90
C GLU A 757 -14.65 -61.20 -22.37
N GLU A 758 -14.22 -59.98 -22.72
CA GLU A 758 -13.62 -59.66 -24.03
C GLU A 758 -14.48 -59.84 -25.28
N GLU A 759 -15.34 -58.85 -25.55
CA GLU A 759 -15.55 -58.35 -26.94
C GLU A 759 -16.35 -57.02 -27.03
N GLN A 760 -16.62 -56.32 -25.91
CA GLN A 760 -17.31 -55.01 -25.92
C GLN A 760 -16.46 -53.82 -25.46
N ALA A 761 -15.16 -53.99 -25.25
CA ALA A 761 -14.28 -52.95 -24.71
C ALA A 761 -13.95 -51.83 -25.72
N GLU A 762 -13.81 -52.12 -27.02
CA GLU A 762 -13.40 -51.10 -28.01
C GLU A 762 -14.52 -50.11 -28.39
N GLY A 763 -15.78 -50.46 -28.16
CA GLY A 763 -16.93 -49.56 -28.35
C GLY A 763 -17.18 -48.63 -27.17
N SER A 764 -16.77 -49.04 -25.96
CA SER A 764 -16.95 -48.28 -24.72
C SER A 764 -15.83 -47.28 -24.49
N GLU A 765 -14.59 -47.60 -24.84
CA GLU A 765 -13.47 -46.64 -24.77
C GLU A 765 -13.66 -45.46 -25.73
N ARG A 766 -14.16 -45.67 -26.95
CA ARG A 766 -14.48 -44.56 -27.87
C ARG A 766 -15.65 -43.69 -27.40
N ALA A 767 -16.56 -44.22 -26.58
CA ALA A 767 -17.65 -43.45 -25.99
C ALA A 767 -17.24 -42.75 -24.69
N ALA A 768 -16.30 -43.34 -23.93
CA ALA A 768 -15.70 -42.75 -22.74
C ALA A 768 -14.66 -41.67 -23.09
N ASP A 769 -13.88 -41.85 -24.15
CA ASP A 769 -13.00 -40.80 -24.69
C ASP A 769 -13.80 -39.65 -25.30
N ARG A 770 -14.92 -39.92 -26.00
CA ARG A 770 -15.82 -38.85 -26.45
C ARG A 770 -16.47 -38.09 -25.29
N LYS A 771 -16.77 -38.75 -24.16
CA LYS A 771 -17.27 -38.08 -22.95
C LYS A 771 -16.17 -37.32 -22.20
N ARG A 772 -14.95 -37.86 -22.12
CA ARG A 772 -13.78 -37.13 -21.57
C ARG A 772 -13.39 -35.93 -22.43
N GLU A 773 -13.51 -36.03 -23.76
CA GLU A 773 -13.26 -34.91 -24.69
C GLU A 773 -14.34 -33.82 -24.64
N GLU A 774 -15.54 -34.12 -24.13
CA GLU A 774 -16.60 -33.14 -23.85
C GLU A 774 -16.41 -32.47 -22.48
N GLU A 775 -15.77 -33.15 -21.52
CA GLU A 775 -15.56 -32.68 -20.14
C GLU A 775 -14.50 -31.55 -20.00
N GLU A 776 -13.67 -31.31 -21.01
CA GLU A 776 -12.62 -30.27 -21.04
C GLU A 776 -12.94 -29.09 -21.99
N ARG A 777 -14.20 -28.90 -22.38
CA ARG A 777 -14.60 -27.82 -23.30
C ARG A 777 -15.11 -26.59 -22.56
N VAL A 778 -14.59 -25.42 -22.91
CA VAL A 778 -15.15 -24.14 -22.48
C VAL A 778 -16.30 -23.79 -23.42
N LYS A 779 -17.51 -23.60 -22.89
CA LYS A 779 -18.66 -23.10 -23.64
C LYS A 779 -18.51 -21.59 -23.81
N VAL A 780 -18.44 -21.12 -25.05
CA VAL A 780 -18.38 -19.70 -25.41
C VAL A 780 -19.73 -19.29 -26.00
N THR A 781 -20.41 -18.34 -25.37
CA THR A 781 -21.64 -17.75 -25.92
C THR A 781 -21.37 -16.31 -26.30
N LEU A 782 -21.60 -15.96 -27.56
CA LEU A 782 -21.38 -14.62 -28.11
C LEU A 782 -22.68 -14.03 -28.63
N LYS A 783 -22.91 -12.75 -28.34
CA LYS A 783 -24.09 -11.98 -28.76
C LYS A 783 -23.65 -10.67 -29.41
N GLN A 784 -24.20 -10.35 -30.57
CA GLN A 784 -23.76 -9.22 -31.40
C GLN A 784 -24.91 -8.32 -31.86
N GLN A 785 -24.65 -7.00 -31.96
CA GLN A 785 -25.56 -6.03 -32.57
C GLN A 785 -24.80 -4.81 -33.14
N PRO A 786 -25.07 -4.34 -34.39
CA PRO A 786 -25.89 -4.99 -35.42
C PRO A 786 -25.30 -6.33 -35.90
N ARG A 787 -26.04 -7.14 -36.66
CA ARG A 787 -25.56 -8.44 -37.13
C ARG A 787 -24.42 -8.30 -38.14
N ASP A 788 -23.25 -8.85 -37.81
CA ASP A 788 -22.08 -8.92 -38.70
C ASP A 788 -21.36 -10.26 -38.49
N ASP A 789 -21.76 -11.26 -39.29
CA ASP A 789 -21.28 -12.64 -39.20
C ASP A 789 -19.78 -12.78 -39.51
N GLU A 790 -19.14 -11.82 -40.21
CA GLU A 790 -17.70 -11.85 -40.45
C GLU A 790 -16.91 -11.30 -39.26
N ALA A 791 -17.38 -10.21 -38.64
CA ALA A 791 -16.79 -9.69 -37.41
C ALA A 791 -16.84 -10.70 -36.26
N LEU A 792 -17.94 -11.45 -36.14
CA LEU A 792 -18.12 -12.47 -35.11
C LEU A 792 -17.13 -13.64 -35.28
N LYS A 793 -16.90 -14.09 -36.52
CA LYS A 793 -15.92 -15.15 -36.83
C LYS A 793 -14.49 -14.69 -36.62
N GLY A 794 -14.16 -13.46 -37.03
CA GLY A 794 -12.84 -12.87 -36.79
C GLY A 794 -12.55 -12.71 -35.31
N PHE A 795 -13.52 -12.21 -34.53
CA PHE A 795 -13.41 -12.13 -33.08
C PHE A 795 -13.22 -13.51 -32.42
N LEU A 796 -13.97 -14.52 -32.86
CA LEU A 796 -13.84 -15.87 -32.32
C LEU A 796 -12.46 -16.47 -32.62
N SER A 797 -11.92 -16.26 -33.82
CA SER A 797 -10.55 -16.69 -34.18
C SER A 797 -9.49 -16.02 -33.30
N ILE A 798 -9.66 -14.74 -32.97
CA ILE A 798 -8.78 -14.01 -32.06
C ILE A 798 -8.89 -14.60 -30.65
N LEU A 799 -10.11 -14.77 -30.16
CA LEU A 799 -10.39 -15.31 -28.82
C LEU A 799 -9.83 -16.72 -28.64
N THR A 800 -9.99 -17.60 -29.64
CA THR A 800 -9.41 -18.95 -29.61
C THR A 800 -7.89 -18.91 -29.59
N THR A 801 -7.28 -17.99 -30.34
CA THR A 801 -5.81 -17.83 -30.34
C THR A 801 -5.30 -17.39 -28.98
N VAL A 802 -5.95 -16.41 -28.34
CA VAL A 802 -5.60 -15.94 -26.99
C VAL A 802 -5.72 -17.07 -25.97
N LEU A 803 -6.82 -17.83 -26.01
CA LEU A 803 -7.05 -18.96 -25.10
C LEU A 803 -6.01 -20.08 -25.31
N HIS A 804 -5.59 -20.36 -26.54
CA HIS A 804 -4.53 -21.33 -26.81
C HIS A 804 -3.14 -20.85 -26.41
N THR A 805 -2.80 -19.57 -26.60
CA THR A 805 -1.51 -19.00 -26.14
C THR A 805 -1.36 -18.99 -24.62
N LEU A 806 -2.46 -18.94 -23.88
CA LEU A 806 -2.44 -19.05 -22.42
C LEU A 806 -2.24 -20.49 -21.93
N ALA A 807 -2.40 -21.48 -22.82
CA ALA A 807 -2.23 -22.90 -22.52
C ALA A 807 -0.84 -23.45 -22.85
N SER A 808 -0.05 -22.73 -23.65
CA SER A 808 1.37 -23.00 -23.94
C SER A 808 2.27 -22.32 -22.93
#